data_AF-A0A8B9TV17-F1
#
_entry.id   AF-A0A8B9TV17-F1
#
_cell.length_a   1.000
_cell.length_b   1.000
_cell.length_c   1.000
_cell.angle_alpha   90.00
_cell.angle_beta   90.00
_cell.angle_gamma   90.00
#
_symmetry.space_group_name_H-M   'P 1'
#
loop_
_entity.id
_entity.type
_entity.pdbx_description
1 polymer ?
#
loop_
_entity_poly.entity_id
_entity_poly.type
_entity_poly.pdbx_seq_one_letter_code
_entity_poly.pdbx_strand_id
1 'polypeptide(L)'
;MEPEEYRRRGKEMVDYICQYLSNVRERRVIPDVQPGYMRAQLPDSAPMDPDSWDNIFGDIEKIIMPGVVHWQSPHMHAYFPALTSWPSLLGDMLADAINCLGFTWASSPACTELEMNVMDWLAKMLGLPDKFLHHHPDSVGGGVLQSTVSESTLVALLAARKNKILEMKLSEPDTDESLLNSRLIAYASDQAHSSVEKAGLISLVKMKFLPVDENFSLRGETLKKAIAEDRKKGLVPIFVCATLGTTGVCAFDNLSELGPICDAEGLWLHIDAAYAGTAFVCPEFRLFLDGIEYADSFTFNPSKWMMVHFDCTGFWVKDKYKLHQTFSVNPVYLRHPNSGAAVDFMHWQIPLSRRFRSLKLWFVIRSFGVKKLQAHIRHGTETAKFFESLVESDPLFEIPAKRHLGLVVFRLKGPNWLTEKLLKELSSSGKLFLVPATIRDKFIIRFTVTSQFTTREDILQDWNIIQHTAAQIISQHYGLHHISSGDEARIPNMVMEHNSDVISNASQLYVEEEKYKTPSRKIVVQPKKVAVSYNTCVISQQVKGQGDPLDDCFPEDAQDVTKHKLTSFLFSYLSVQGKKKTARSLSCNSVPVTGLLEQCNPKAAATDKKESHANARILSRLPEEVMMLKKSAFKKLIKFYSVPNFPECSIQCGLQLPCCPLQAIV
;
A
#
# COMPACT_ATOMS: atom_id res chain seq x y z
N MET A 1 -17.55 30.98 -0.95
CA MET A 1 -18.59 29.93 -0.88
C MET A 1 -19.20 29.97 0.52
N GLU A 2 -20.51 30.10 0.60
CA GLU A 2 -21.30 30.17 1.85
C GLU A 2 -21.97 28.82 2.18
N PRO A 3 -22.54 28.62 3.40
CA PRO A 3 -23.08 27.33 3.82
C PRO A 3 -24.15 26.72 2.91
N GLU A 4 -25.07 27.52 2.36
CA GLU A 4 -26.12 27.06 1.45
C GLU A 4 -25.53 26.57 0.12
N GLU A 5 -24.53 27.28 -0.37
CA GLU A 5 -23.79 26.89 -1.56
C GLU A 5 -23.01 25.60 -1.30
N TYR A 6 -22.29 25.50 -0.17
CA TYR A 6 -21.62 24.27 0.26
C TYR A 6 -22.59 23.08 0.30
N ARG A 7 -23.78 23.23 0.87
CA ARG A 7 -24.80 22.14 0.91
C ARG A 7 -25.23 21.70 -0.48
N ARG A 8 -25.31 22.62 -1.44
CA ARG A 8 -25.65 22.30 -2.84
C ARG A 8 -24.47 21.59 -3.53
N ARG A 9 -23.26 22.16 -3.42
CA ARG A 9 -22.05 21.63 -4.07
C ARG A 9 -21.59 20.30 -3.46
N GLY A 10 -21.78 20.13 -2.16
CA GLY A 10 -21.52 18.86 -1.47
C GLY A 10 -22.43 17.74 -1.98
N LYS A 11 -23.71 18.02 -2.26
CA LYS A 11 -24.62 17.03 -2.89
C LYS A 11 -24.21 16.72 -4.32
N GLU A 12 -23.88 17.75 -5.11
CA GLU A 12 -23.38 17.60 -6.48
C GLU A 12 -22.11 16.72 -6.53
N MET A 13 -21.18 16.91 -5.60
CA MET A 13 -19.99 16.08 -5.48
C MET A 13 -20.32 14.63 -5.06
N VAL A 14 -21.26 14.43 -4.15
CA VAL A 14 -21.71 13.08 -3.73
C VAL A 14 -22.32 12.33 -4.92
N ASP A 15 -23.18 12.99 -5.70
CA ASP A 15 -23.80 12.40 -6.88
C ASP A 15 -22.75 12.08 -7.96
N TYR A 16 -21.78 12.96 -8.16
CA TYR A 16 -20.64 12.74 -9.04
C TYR A 16 -19.80 11.52 -8.65
N ILE A 17 -19.41 11.43 -7.37
CA ILE A 17 -18.61 10.30 -6.86
C ILE A 17 -19.37 8.99 -7.02
N CYS A 18 -20.67 8.99 -6.74
CA CYS A 18 -21.53 7.82 -6.94
C CYS A 18 -21.52 7.35 -8.40
N GLN A 19 -21.72 8.28 -9.33
CA GLN A 19 -21.68 7.99 -10.77
C GLN A 19 -20.29 7.54 -11.23
N TYR A 20 -19.23 8.22 -10.78
CA TYR A 20 -17.84 7.89 -11.12
C TYR A 20 -17.48 6.47 -10.70
N LEU A 21 -17.66 6.12 -9.42
CA LEU A 21 -17.29 4.81 -8.91
C LEU A 21 -18.19 3.68 -9.45
N SER A 22 -19.46 3.96 -9.76
CA SER A 22 -20.36 2.96 -10.33
C SER A 22 -20.04 2.62 -11.79
N ASN A 23 -19.50 3.58 -12.54
CA ASN A 23 -19.21 3.43 -13.98
C ASN A 23 -17.70 3.43 -14.30
N VAL A 24 -16.85 3.23 -13.29
CA VAL A 24 -15.38 3.30 -13.43
C VAL A 24 -14.83 2.28 -14.44
N ARG A 25 -15.55 1.17 -14.68
CA ARG A 25 -15.22 0.16 -15.71
C ARG A 25 -15.16 0.72 -17.12
N GLU A 26 -15.95 1.76 -17.42
CA GLU A 26 -16.04 2.35 -18.75
C GLU A 26 -14.83 3.23 -19.08
N ARG A 27 -14.01 3.57 -18.09
CA ARG A 27 -12.86 4.45 -18.25
C ARG A 27 -11.60 3.67 -18.63
N ARG A 28 -10.78 4.27 -19.48
CA ARG A 28 -9.41 3.83 -19.76
C ARG A 28 -8.61 3.90 -18.46
N VAL A 29 -8.08 2.79 -17.96
CA VAL A 29 -7.44 2.71 -16.63
C VAL A 29 -6.17 3.54 -16.56
N ILE A 30 -5.35 3.52 -17.62
CA ILE A 30 -4.10 4.28 -17.72
C ILE A 30 -4.32 5.48 -18.65
N PRO A 31 -4.01 6.72 -18.23
CA PRO A 31 -4.22 7.90 -19.05
C PRO A 31 -3.27 7.94 -20.26
N ASP A 32 -3.71 8.58 -21.34
CA ASP A 32 -2.93 8.80 -22.57
C ASP A 32 -2.28 10.18 -22.58
N VAL A 33 -1.33 10.39 -21.67
CA VAL A 33 -0.71 11.69 -21.46
C VAL A 33 0.80 11.56 -21.36
N GLN A 34 1.50 12.63 -21.73
CA GLN A 34 2.94 12.74 -21.55
C GLN A 34 3.27 13.59 -20.31
N PRO A 35 4.42 13.38 -19.67
CA PRO A 35 4.87 14.23 -18.57
C PRO A 35 4.81 15.72 -18.94
N GLY A 36 4.15 16.51 -18.08
CA GLY A 36 3.96 17.95 -18.30
C GLY A 36 2.64 18.36 -18.99
N TYR A 37 1.80 17.42 -19.45
CA TYR A 37 0.57 17.73 -20.20
C TYR A 37 -0.36 18.76 -19.52
N MET A 38 -0.47 18.70 -18.18
CA MET A 38 -1.39 19.55 -17.42
C MET A 38 -0.95 21.02 -17.40
N ARG A 39 0.35 21.31 -17.55
CA ARG A 39 0.88 22.67 -17.44
C ARG A 39 0.23 23.62 -18.45
N ALA A 40 0.02 23.16 -19.68
CA ALA A 40 -0.60 23.97 -20.74
C ALA A 40 -2.12 24.11 -20.60
N GLN A 41 -2.75 23.35 -19.70
CA GLN A 41 -4.20 23.36 -19.45
C GLN A 41 -4.59 24.23 -18.26
N LEU A 42 -3.62 24.62 -17.43
CA LEU A 42 -3.83 25.46 -16.25
C LEU A 42 -3.29 26.87 -16.49
N PRO A 43 -3.86 27.89 -15.81
CA PRO A 43 -3.24 29.22 -15.76
C PRO A 43 -1.85 29.15 -15.13
N ASP A 44 -0.92 29.99 -15.60
CA ASP A 44 0.43 30.09 -15.05
C ASP A 44 0.48 30.70 -13.64
N SER A 45 -0.63 31.28 -13.16
CA SER A 45 -0.76 31.88 -11.83
C SER A 45 -2.12 31.57 -11.22
N ALA A 46 -2.20 31.54 -9.89
CA ALA A 46 -3.47 31.42 -9.19
C ALA A 46 -4.39 32.62 -9.51
N PRO A 47 -5.72 32.41 -9.51
CA PRO A 47 -6.67 33.48 -9.81
C PRO A 47 -6.67 34.54 -8.69
N MET A 48 -6.80 35.81 -9.06
CA MET A 48 -6.90 36.94 -8.10
C MET A 48 -8.28 37.00 -7.45
N ASP A 49 -9.31 36.65 -8.22
CA ASP A 49 -10.70 36.60 -7.77
C ASP A 49 -11.15 35.13 -7.68
N PRO A 50 -12.15 34.80 -6.84
CA PRO A 50 -12.65 33.43 -6.76
C PRO A 50 -13.22 32.95 -8.10
N ASP A 51 -12.74 31.80 -8.59
CA ASP A 51 -13.37 31.12 -9.71
C ASP A 51 -14.78 30.64 -9.35
N SER A 52 -15.64 30.58 -10.36
CA SER A 52 -16.97 30.00 -10.18
C SER A 52 -16.85 28.49 -9.89
N TRP A 53 -17.71 27.98 -9.01
CA TRP A 53 -17.72 26.54 -8.73
C TRP A 53 -18.03 25.70 -9.96
N ASP A 54 -18.86 26.20 -10.88
CA ASP A 54 -19.22 25.46 -12.10
C ASP A 54 -17.98 25.25 -13.00
N ASN A 55 -17.05 26.22 -13.03
CA ASN A 55 -15.76 26.06 -13.72
C ASN A 55 -14.88 25.04 -12.99
N ILE A 56 -14.72 25.18 -11.67
CA ILE A 56 -13.92 24.25 -10.84
C ILE A 56 -14.41 22.81 -11.00
N PHE A 57 -15.72 22.61 -10.94
CA PHE A 57 -16.36 21.30 -11.06
C PHE A 57 -16.25 20.76 -12.50
N GLY A 58 -16.44 21.61 -13.51
CA GLY A 58 -16.26 21.24 -14.92
C GLY A 58 -14.84 20.80 -15.25
N ASP A 59 -13.83 21.39 -14.61
CA ASP A 59 -12.42 21.04 -14.81
C ASP A 59 -12.05 19.65 -14.28
N ILE A 60 -12.87 19.04 -13.42
CA ILE A 60 -12.66 17.66 -12.93
C ILE A 60 -12.64 16.69 -14.11
N GLU A 61 -13.65 16.69 -14.98
CA GLU A 61 -13.67 15.79 -16.15
C GLU A 61 -12.81 16.29 -17.30
N LYS A 62 -12.67 17.61 -17.43
CA LYS A 62 -11.97 18.22 -18.57
C LYS A 62 -10.45 18.16 -18.44
N ILE A 63 -9.90 18.35 -17.25
CA ILE A 63 -8.46 18.53 -17.02
C ILE A 63 -7.90 17.45 -16.09
N ILE A 64 -8.63 17.12 -15.02
CA ILE A 64 -8.12 16.19 -14.00
C ILE A 64 -8.23 14.72 -14.46
N MET A 65 -9.45 14.24 -14.75
CA MET A 65 -9.70 12.83 -15.08
C MET A 65 -8.88 12.31 -16.28
N PRO A 66 -8.57 13.09 -17.33
CA PRO A 66 -7.73 12.62 -18.44
C PRO A 66 -6.31 12.20 -18.06
N GLY A 67 -5.79 12.63 -16.90
CA GLY A 67 -4.51 12.17 -16.37
C GLY A 67 -4.59 11.33 -15.11
N VAL A 68 -5.79 10.89 -14.71
CA VAL A 68 -5.98 10.00 -13.57
C VAL A 68 -5.74 8.55 -13.99
N VAL A 69 -4.95 7.83 -13.21
CA VAL A 69 -5.01 6.36 -13.21
C VAL A 69 -6.20 5.94 -12.36
N HIS A 70 -7.14 5.19 -12.92
CA HIS A 70 -8.37 4.83 -12.21
C HIS A 70 -8.17 3.61 -11.29
N TRP A 71 -7.57 3.85 -10.12
CA TRP A 71 -7.24 2.82 -9.12
C TRP A 71 -8.43 1.96 -8.62
N GLN A 72 -9.66 2.47 -8.75
CA GLN A 72 -10.87 1.76 -8.31
C GLN A 72 -11.49 0.89 -9.42
N SER A 73 -10.94 0.94 -10.64
CA SER A 73 -11.38 0.10 -11.74
C SER A 73 -11.12 -1.38 -11.43
N PRO A 74 -12.06 -2.28 -11.73
CA PRO A 74 -11.79 -3.73 -11.73
C PRO A 74 -10.64 -4.14 -12.66
N HIS A 75 -10.34 -3.35 -13.70
CA HIS A 75 -9.26 -3.56 -14.66
C HIS A 75 -7.91 -2.95 -14.21
N MET A 76 -7.85 -2.42 -12.98
CA MET A 76 -6.60 -2.04 -12.33
C MET A 76 -5.98 -3.30 -11.71
N HIS A 77 -4.86 -3.77 -12.25
CA HIS A 77 -4.14 -4.94 -11.74
C HIS A 77 -2.68 -4.66 -11.36
N ALA A 78 -2.29 -3.38 -11.39
CA ALA A 78 -0.95 -2.94 -11.04
C ALA A 78 -0.77 -2.85 -9.52
N TYR A 79 0.49 -2.94 -9.08
CA TYR A 79 0.89 -2.81 -7.67
C TYR A 79 0.14 -3.77 -6.73
N PHE A 80 -0.28 -3.28 -5.56
CA PHE A 80 -1.30 -3.88 -4.72
C PHE A 80 -2.53 -2.96 -4.68
N PRO A 81 -3.72 -3.45 -4.26
CA PRO A 81 -4.93 -2.63 -4.26
C PRO A 81 -4.77 -1.42 -3.34
N ALA A 82 -5.53 -0.36 -3.61
CA ALA A 82 -5.73 0.79 -2.73
C ALA A 82 -7.22 1.15 -2.72
N LEU A 83 -8.02 0.36 -2.02
CA LEU A 83 -9.48 0.36 -2.18
C LEU A 83 -10.16 1.44 -1.33
N THR A 84 -11.10 2.17 -1.93
CA THR A 84 -12.07 3.00 -1.21
C THR A 84 -13.41 2.27 -1.02
N SER A 85 -14.24 2.81 -0.14
CA SER A 85 -15.64 2.40 0.00
C SER A 85 -16.51 3.56 0.46
N TRP A 86 -17.82 3.46 0.20
CA TRP A 86 -18.81 4.44 0.63
C TRP A 86 -18.69 4.82 2.13
N PRO A 87 -18.63 3.88 3.10
CA PRO A 87 -18.48 4.24 4.51
C PRO A 87 -17.14 4.90 4.81
N SER A 88 -16.06 4.57 4.07
CA SER A 88 -14.76 5.21 4.25
C SER A 88 -14.80 6.69 3.85
N LEU A 89 -15.43 7.01 2.72
CA LEU A 89 -15.62 8.38 2.26
C LEU A 89 -16.44 9.20 3.26
N LEU A 90 -17.57 8.66 3.73
CA LEU A 90 -18.42 9.32 4.73
C LEU A 90 -17.69 9.57 6.06
N GLY A 91 -16.81 8.64 6.44
CA GLY A 91 -15.99 8.78 7.64
C GLY A 91 -14.99 9.93 7.56
N ASP A 92 -14.24 10.07 6.45
CA ASP A 92 -13.32 11.21 6.30
C ASP A 92 -14.07 12.51 6.03
N MET A 93 -15.21 12.52 5.33
CA MET A 93 -16.03 13.74 5.20
C MET A 93 -16.36 14.34 6.57
N LEU A 94 -16.66 13.51 7.57
CA LEU A 94 -16.90 13.96 8.94
C LEU A 94 -15.59 14.34 9.66
N ALA A 95 -14.51 13.57 9.48
CA ALA A 95 -13.22 13.87 10.09
C ALA A 95 -12.66 15.22 9.60
N ASP A 96 -12.77 15.49 8.30
CA ASP A 96 -12.31 16.71 7.65
C ASP A 96 -13.16 17.92 8.05
N ALA A 97 -14.47 17.73 8.28
CA ALA A 97 -15.33 18.79 8.79
C ALA A 97 -15.04 19.15 10.26
N ILE A 98 -14.73 18.16 11.11
CA ILE A 98 -14.31 18.39 12.50
C ILE A 98 -12.91 19.02 12.53
N ASN A 99 -12.01 18.57 11.65
CA ASN A 99 -10.63 19.03 11.49
C ASN A 99 -9.85 19.16 12.82
N CYS A 100 -10.10 18.26 13.78
CA CYS A 100 -9.35 18.27 15.03
C CYS A 100 -7.95 17.67 14.82
N LEU A 101 -7.00 18.17 15.60
CA LEU A 101 -5.66 17.62 15.68
C LEU A 101 -5.49 16.89 17.01
N GLY A 102 -5.08 15.62 16.96
CA GLY A 102 -4.96 14.74 18.12
C GLY A 102 -3.53 14.41 18.48
N PHE A 103 -2.64 15.41 18.56
CA PHE A 103 -1.22 15.20 18.91
C PHE A 103 -1.06 14.79 20.38
N THR A 104 -1.86 15.36 21.28
CA THR A 104 -2.02 14.91 22.67
C THR A 104 -3.46 14.48 22.90
N TRP A 105 -3.70 13.72 23.97
CA TRP A 105 -5.05 13.40 24.40
C TRP A 105 -5.87 14.68 24.64
N ALA A 106 -5.27 15.70 25.26
CA ALA A 106 -5.98 16.95 25.58
C ALA A 106 -6.36 17.77 24.34
N SER A 107 -5.63 17.65 23.21
CA SER A 107 -5.93 18.41 22.00
C SER A 107 -7.19 17.92 21.30
N SER A 108 -7.53 16.63 21.41
CA SER A 108 -8.84 16.08 21.06
C SER A 108 -8.99 14.67 21.63
N PRO A 109 -9.67 14.49 22.79
CA PRO A 109 -9.77 13.19 23.45
C PRO A 109 -10.40 12.11 22.55
N ALA A 110 -11.47 12.45 21.83
CA ALA A 110 -12.14 11.52 20.93
C ALA A 110 -11.23 11.00 19.80
N CYS A 111 -10.28 11.81 19.33
CA CYS A 111 -9.32 11.42 18.29
C CYS A 111 -8.41 10.29 18.78
N THR A 112 -7.92 10.40 20.03
CA THR A 112 -7.07 9.40 20.67
C THR A 112 -7.86 8.16 21.12
N GLU A 113 -8.94 8.36 21.87
CA GLU A 113 -9.71 7.29 22.50
C GLU A 113 -10.35 6.36 21.47
N LEU A 114 -10.96 6.92 20.40
CA LEU A 114 -11.54 6.09 19.35
C LEU A 114 -10.45 5.28 18.64
N GLU A 115 -9.28 5.86 18.41
CA GLU A 115 -8.18 5.14 17.79
C GLU A 115 -7.69 3.97 18.65
N MET A 116 -7.47 4.18 19.94
CA MET A 116 -7.05 3.11 20.86
C MET A 116 -8.04 1.94 20.82
N ASN A 117 -9.34 2.22 20.92
CA ASN A 117 -10.38 1.20 20.93
C ASN A 117 -10.51 0.47 19.58
N VAL A 118 -10.43 1.19 18.46
CA VAL A 118 -10.53 0.60 17.12
C VAL A 118 -9.28 -0.18 16.75
N MET A 119 -8.10 0.24 17.20
CA MET A 119 -6.87 -0.51 17.02
C MET A 119 -6.87 -1.82 17.82
N ASP A 120 -7.50 -1.85 18.98
CA ASP A 120 -7.74 -3.09 19.74
C ASP A 120 -8.73 -4.01 19.02
N TRP A 121 -9.82 -3.46 18.45
CA TRP A 121 -10.73 -4.25 17.61
C TRP A 121 -9.99 -4.88 16.44
N LEU A 122 -9.15 -4.08 15.78
CA LEU A 122 -8.44 -4.53 14.59
C LEU A 122 -7.38 -5.59 14.93
N ALA A 123 -6.62 -5.44 16.01
CA ALA A 123 -5.72 -6.49 16.50
C ALA A 123 -6.46 -7.81 16.76
N LYS A 124 -7.63 -7.76 17.42
CA LYS A 124 -8.47 -8.95 17.65
C LYS A 124 -9.00 -9.56 16.35
N MET A 125 -9.42 -8.73 15.41
CA MET A 125 -9.88 -9.17 14.09
C MET A 125 -8.77 -9.91 13.32
N LEU A 126 -7.52 -9.49 13.47
CA LEU A 126 -6.35 -10.10 12.82
C LEU A 126 -5.84 -11.36 13.55
N GLY A 127 -6.22 -11.56 14.81
CA GLY A 127 -5.66 -12.62 15.65
C GLY A 127 -4.25 -12.29 16.15
N LEU A 128 -3.94 -11.00 16.35
CA LEU A 128 -2.67 -10.59 16.94
C LEU A 128 -2.63 -10.89 18.45
N PRO A 129 -1.43 -11.15 19.02
CA PRO A 129 -1.25 -11.37 20.45
C PRO A 129 -1.78 -10.22 21.32
N ASP A 130 -2.33 -10.54 22.50
CA ASP A 130 -2.94 -9.58 23.42
C ASP A 130 -1.97 -8.50 23.94
N LYS A 131 -0.66 -8.76 23.92
CA LYS A 131 0.42 -7.79 24.22
C LYS A 131 0.43 -6.57 23.28
N PHE A 132 -0.30 -6.62 22.17
CA PHE A 132 -0.46 -5.49 21.25
C PHE A 132 -1.70 -4.64 21.53
N LEU A 133 -2.58 -5.06 22.46
CA LEU A 133 -3.78 -4.31 22.82
C LEU A 133 -3.46 -3.20 23.82
N HIS A 134 -4.08 -2.04 23.68
CA HIS A 134 -3.97 -0.94 24.65
C HIS A 134 -4.60 -1.29 26.00
N HIS A 135 -5.72 -2.00 25.98
CA HIS A 135 -6.55 -2.22 27.17
C HIS A 135 -6.38 -3.62 27.79
N HIS A 136 -5.41 -4.41 27.33
CA HIS A 136 -5.11 -5.69 27.99
C HIS A 136 -4.30 -5.43 29.28
N PRO A 137 -4.65 -6.02 30.44
CA PRO A 137 -4.02 -5.70 31.73
C PRO A 137 -2.49 -5.87 31.74
N ASP A 138 -1.99 -6.92 31.08
CA ASP A 138 -0.56 -7.25 31.04
C ASP A 138 0.18 -6.58 29.87
N SER A 139 -0.51 -5.73 29.10
CA SER A 139 0.08 -5.09 27.93
C SER A 139 0.75 -3.76 28.30
N VAL A 140 2.00 -3.62 27.86
CA VAL A 140 2.72 -2.34 27.79
C VAL A 140 2.76 -1.79 26.35
N GLY A 141 2.07 -2.47 25.42
CA GLY A 141 2.04 -2.16 24.00
C GLY A 141 0.84 -1.32 23.60
N GLY A 142 0.50 -1.40 22.31
CA GLY A 142 -0.65 -0.74 21.72
C GLY A 142 -0.51 -0.54 20.21
N GLY A 143 -1.64 -0.19 19.56
CA GLY A 143 -1.70 0.16 18.15
C GLY A 143 -1.87 1.66 17.88
N VAL A 144 -1.19 2.19 16.87
CA VAL A 144 -1.34 3.58 16.40
C VAL A 144 -1.56 3.61 14.89
N LEU A 145 -2.38 4.53 14.41
CA LEU A 145 -2.55 4.75 12.97
C LEU A 145 -1.44 5.65 12.43
N GLN A 146 -0.73 5.14 11.43
CA GLN A 146 0.25 5.83 10.62
C GLN A 146 -0.30 6.11 9.21
N SER A 147 0.41 6.92 8.43
CA SER A 147 0.03 7.19 7.03
C SER A 147 0.48 6.08 6.09
N THR A 148 1.69 5.54 6.27
CA THR A 148 2.24 4.46 5.44
C THR A 148 2.96 3.39 6.25
N VAL A 149 3.01 2.15 5.72
CA VAL A 149 3.92 1.09 6.20
C VAL A 149 5.38 1.54 6.14
N SER A 150 5.77 2.32 5.12
CA SER A 150 7.13 2.86 5.02
C SER A 150 7.53 3.66 6.26
N GLU A 151 6.64 4.52 6.76
CA GLU A 151 6.84 5.25 8.01
C GLU A 151 6.81 4.33 9.22
N SER A 152 5.91 3.34 9.27
CA SER A 152 5.88 2.36 10.37
C SER A 152 7.16 1.54 10.48
N THR A 153 7.70 1.05 9.37
CA THR A 153 8.99 0.35 9.32
C THR A 153 10.14 1.25 9.71
N LEU A 154 10.15 2.51 9.24
CA LEU A 154 11.14 3.50 9.68
C LEU A 154 11.03 3.73 11.20
N VAL A 155 9.84 3.96 11.73
CA VAL A 155 9.59 4.15 13.17
C VAL A 155 10.08 2.95 13.98
N ALA A 156 9.82 1.72 13.52
CA ALA A 156 10.32 0.51 14.17
C ALA A 156 11.86 0.46 14.17
N LEU A 157 12.50 0.76 13.03
CA LEU A 157 13.96 0.79 12.93
C LEU A 157 14.58 1.89 13.81
N LEU A 158 13.96 3.07 13.86
CA LEU A 158 14.37 4.19 14.71
C LEU A 158 14.28 3.82 16.20
N ALA A 159 13.22 3.10 16.59
CA ALA A 159 13.06 2.63 17.96
C ALA A 159 14.07 1.54 18.33
N ALA A 160 14.29 0.57 17.43
CA ALA A 160 15.27 -0.50 17.62
C ALA A 160 16.70 0.07 17.78
N ARG A 161 17.12 0.96 16.86
CA ARG A 161 18.46 1.57 16.94
C ARG A 161 18.61 2.41 18.20
N LYS A 162 17.60 3.21 18.57
CA LYS A 162 17.69 4.11 19.73
C LYS A 162 17.79 3.29 21.02
N ASN A 163 16.99 2.23 21.14
CA ASN A 163 17.06 1.31 22.25
C ASN A 163 18.46 0.69 22.40
N LYS A 164 19.04 0.21 21.30
CA LYS A 164 20.37 -0.41 21.36
C LYS A 164 21.48 0.60 21.66
N ILE A 165 21.39 1.81 21.11
CA ILE A 165 22.35 2.89 21.40
C ILE A 165 22.31 3.27 22.88
N LEU A 166 21.12 3.38 23.48
CA LEU A 166 20.98 3.65 24.92
C LEU A 166 21.58 2.54 25.78
N GLU A 167 21.44 1.27 25.37
CA GLU A 167 22.11 0.14 26.03
C GLU A 167 23.64 0.26 25.93
N MET A 168 24.18 0.53 24.73
CA MET A 168 25.63 0.69 24.50
C MET A 168 26.22 1.89 25.27
N LYS A 169 25.45 2.96 25.43
CA LYS A 169 25.82 4.15 26.21
C LYS A 169 26.05 3.84 27.70
N LEU A 170 25.50 2.76 28.24
CA LEU A 170 25.77 2.35 29.63
C LEU A 170 27.23 1.94 29.82
N SER A 171 27.85 1.32 28.81
CA SER A 171 29.28 0.96 28.80
C SER A 171 30.17 2.03 28.18
N GLU A 172 29.63 2.85 27.27
CA GLU A 172 30.37 3.86 26.50
C GLU A 172 29.70 5.24 26.60
N PRO A 173 29.65 5.88 27.78
CA PRO A 173 28.84 7.09 28.01
C PRO A 173 29.26 8.29 27.18
N ASP A 174 30.57 8.43 26.92
CA ASP A 174 31.15 9.56 26.19
C ASP A 174 31.12 9.38 24.66
N THR A 175 30.82 8.17 24.17
CA THR A 175 30.80 7.88 22.72
C THR A 175 29.56 8.48 22.08
N ASP A 176 29.72 9.28 21.02
CA ASP A 176 28.60 9.88 20.29
C ASP A 176 27.59 8.83 19.77
N GLU A 177 26.29 9.15 19.81
CA GLU A 177 25.24 8.22 19.40
C GLU A 177 25.32 7.83 17.93
N SER A 178 25.75 8.74 17.05
CA SER A 178 25.94 8.46 15.62
C SER A 178 27.13 7.53 15.38
N LEU A 179 28.19 7.67 16.19
CA LEU A 179 29.32 6.74 16.14
C LEU A 179 28.91 5.33 16.61
N LEU A 180 28.08 5.22 17.66
CA LEU A 180 27.49 3.94 18.06
C LEU A 180 26.57 3.37 16.95
N ASN A 181 25.75 4.22 16.33
CA ASN A 181 24.89 3.85 15.20
C ASN A 181 25.70 3.25 14.03
N SER A 182 26.92 3.74 13.79
CA SER A 182 27.80 3.23 12.75
C SER A 182 28.21 1.76 12.96
N ARG A 183 28.08 1.19 14.16
CA ARG A 183 28.36 -0.23 14.43
C ARG A 183 27.16 -1.13 14.18
N LEU A 184 25.96 -0.56 14.04
CA LEU A 184 24.71 -1.31 13.96
C LEU A 184 24.49 -1.89 12.55
N ILE A 185 23.86 -3.06 12.50
CA ILE A 185 23.42 -3.73 11.27
C ILE A 185 22.01 -4.32 11.43
N ALA A 186 21.20 -4.12 10.40
CA ALA A 186 19.83 -4.60 10.28
C ALA A 186 19.69 -5.55 9.08
N TYR A 187 18.69 -6.43 9.13
CA TYR A 187 18.45 -7.47 8.13
C TYR A 187 17.03 -7.44 7.59
N ALA A 188 16.89 -7.87 6.34
CA ALA A 188 15.61 -8.18 5.72
C ALA A 188 15.80 -9.21 4.60
N SER A 189 14.71 -9.78 4.10
CA SER A 189 14.69 -10.58 2.87
C SER A 189 15.16 -9.74 1.67
N ASP A 190 15.85 -10.33 0.69
CA ASP A 190 16.10 -9.70 -0.60
C ASP A 190 14.82 -9.45 -1.44
N GLN A 191 13.69 -9.98 -0.98
CA GLN A 191 12.34 -9.72 -1.50
C GLN A 191 11.59 -8.63 -0.72
N ALA A 192 12.19 -8.07 0.33
CA ALA A 192 11.57 -7.02 1.13
C ALA A 192 11.26 -5.79 0.27
N HIS A 193 10.23 -5.05 0.65
CA HIS A 193 9.87 -3.83 -0.08
C HIS A 193 10.98 -2.77 0.04
N SER A 194 11.14 -1.94 -1.00
CA SER A 194 12.17 -0.89 -1.06
C SER A 194 12.09 0.14 0.07
N SER A 195 10.97 0.21 0.80
CA SER A 195 10.86 1.00 2.04
C SER A 195 11.85 0.58 3.12
N VAL A 196 12.25 -0.70 3.17
CA VAL A 196 13.23 -1.20 4.16
C VAL A 196 14.61 -0.65 3.85
N GLU A 197 15.03 -0.69 2.57
CA GLU A 197 16.27 -0.06 2.12
C GLU A 197 16.25 1.44 2.42
N LYS A 198 15.15 2.10 2.06
CA LYS A 198 14.97 3.54 2.29
C LYS A 198 14.99 3.89 3.78
N ALA A 199 14.49 3.04 4.66
CA ALA A 199 14.60 3.22 6.10
C ALA A 199 16.06 3.13 6.57
N GLY A 200 16.85 2.20 6.03
CA GLY A 200 18.30 2.14 6.22
C GLY A 200 19.00 3.43 5.77
N LEU A 201 18.68 3.92 4.56
CA LEU A 201 19.22 5.15 4.00
C LEU A 201 18.92 6.39 4.88
N ILE A 202 17.67 6.56 5.31
CA ILE A 202 17.25 7.69 6.16
C ILE A 202 17.90 7.61 7.54
N SER A 203 17.99 6.41 8.11
CA SER A 203 18.46 6.20 9.47
C SER A 203 19.98 6.07 9.60
N LEU A 204 20.70 5.96 8.48
CA LEU A 204 22.13 5.64 8.40
C LEU A 204 22.50 4.32 9.08
N VAL A 205 21.54 3.41 9.27
CA VAL A 205 21.80 2.05 9.76
C VAL A 205 22.16 1.17 8.57
N LYS A 206 23.23 0.38 8.69
CA LYS A 206 23.62 -0.59 7.65
C LYS A 206 22.50 -1.60 7.47
N MET A 207 22.02 -1.77 6.24
CA MET A 207 20.99 -2.75 5.90
C MET A 207 21.61 -3.85 5.05
N LYS A 208 21.39 -5.12 5.42
CA LYS A 208 21.84 -6.29 4.67
C LYS A 208 20.64 -7.12 4.25
N PHE A 209 20.46 -7.25 2.94
CA PHE A 209 19.42 -8.08 2.35
C PHE A 209 19.91 -9.52 2.21
N LEU A 210 19.12 -10.46 2.69
CA LEU A 210 19.49 -11.85 2.85
C LEU A 210 18.80 -12.73 1.79
N PRO A 211 19.50 -13.74 1.25
CA PRO A 211 18.94 -14.62 0.24
C PRO A 211 17.80 -15.46 0.81
N VAL A 212 16.83 -15.73 -0.05
CA VAL A 212 15.62 -16.51 0.24
C VAL A 212 15.71 -17.95 -0.27
N ASP A 213 14.78 -18.79 0.17
CA ASP A 213 14.63 -20.15 -0.36
C ASP A 213 13.91 -20.19 -1.74
N GLU A 214 13.58 -21.39 -2.21
CA GLU A 214 12.90 -21.59 -3.50
C GLU A 214 11.46 -21.04 -3.54
N ASN A 215 10.84 -20.83 -2.37
CA ASN A 215 9.52 -20.20 -2.24
C ASN A 215 9.63 -18.68 -2.00
N PHE A 216 10.84 -18.13 -2.13
CA PHE A 216 11.14 -16.73 -1.89
C PHE A 216 10.89 -16.28 -0.44
N SER A 217 11.00 -17.22 0.50
CA SER A 217 10.87 -17.01 1.94
C SER A 217 12.24 -16.85 2.61
N LEU A 218 12.41 -15.85 3.47
CA LEU A 218 13.58 -15.75 4.35
C LEU A 218 13.50 -16.81 5.46
N ARG A 219 14.61 -17.52 5.66
CA ARG A 219 14.73 -18.68 6.56
C ARG A 219 15.66 -18.40 7.73
N GLY A 220 15.44 -19.10 8.84
CA GLY A 220 16.20 -18.91 10.08
C GLY A 220 17.69 -19.19 9.94
N GLU A 221 18.07 -20.23 9.20
CA GLU A 221 19.48 -20.58 8.99
C GLU A 221 20.27 -19.48 8.24
N THR A 222 19.63 -18.83 7.26
CA THR A 222 20.23 -17.69 6.56
C THR A 222 20.48 -16.52 7.52
N LEU A 223 19.50 -16.21 8.39
CA LEU A 223 19.62 -15.14 9.38
C LEU A 223 20.72 -15.46 10.41
N LYS A 224 20.74 -16.66 10.99
CA LYS A 224 21.78 -17.08 11.96
C LYS A 224 23.19 -16.94 11.38
N LYS A 225 23.38 -17.37 10.13
CA LYS A 225 24.67 -17.26 9.45
C LYS A 225 25.09 -15.80 9.30
N ALA A 226 24.19 -14.93 8.84
CA ALA A 226 24.48 -13.50 8.67
C ALA A 226 24.84 -12.83 10.01
N ILE A 227 24.08 -13.09 11.07
CA ILE A 227 24.34 -12.60 12.42
C ILE A 227 25.75 -13.01 12.88
N ALA A 228 26.11 -14.30 12.75
CA ALA A 228 27.41 -14.81 13.17
C ALA A 228 28.57 -14.17 12.37
N GLU A 229 28.42 -14.00 11.07
CA GLU A 229 29.41 -13.35 10.21
C GLU A 229 29.63 -11.89 10.58
N ASP A 230 28.54 -11.14 10.81
CA ASP A 230 28.64 -9.71 11.06
C ASP A 230 29.10 -9.40 12.50
N ARG A 231 28.77 -10.26 13.47
CA ARG A 231 29.41 -10.21 14.81
C ARG A 231 30.93 -10.45 14.73
N LYS A 232 31.40 -11.38 13.90
CA LYS A 232 32.85 -11.60 13.68
C LYS A 232 33.55 -10.37 13.10
N LYS A 233 32.83 -9.51 12.38
CA LYS A 233 33.33 -8.23 11.86
C LYS A 233 33.21 -7.08 12.89
N GLY A 234 32.75 -7.36 14.10
CA GLY A 234 32.53 -6.34 15.14
C GLY A 234 31.26 -5.50 14.96
N LEU A 235 30.35 -5.90 14.06
CA LEU A 235 29.05 -5.25 13.92
C LEU A 235 28.07 -5.75 14.99
N VAL A 236 27.07 -4.92 15.27
CA VAL A 236 26.02 -5.18 16.26
C VAL A 236 24.68 -5.38 15.54
N PRO A 237 24.22 -6.63 15.40
CA PRO A 237 22.86 -6.95 14.98
C PRO A 237 21.81 -6.23 15.84
N ILE A 238 20.79 -5.62 15.22
CA ILE A 238 19.74 -4.89 15.96
C ILE A 238 18.29 -5.13 15.54
N PHE A 239 18.06 -5.49 14.28
CA PHE A 239 16.71 -5.41 13.69
C PHE A 239 16.56 -6.39 12.53
N VAL A 240 15.39 -7.00 12.45
CA VAL A 240 14.96 -7.84 11.33
C VAL A 240 13.59 -7.35 10.86
N CYS A 241 13.46 -7.05 9.58
CA CYS A 241 12.17 -6.89 8.92
C CYS A 241 11.79 -8.20 8.24
N ALA A 242 10.81 -8.91 8.78
CA ALA A 242 10.20 -10.07 8.15
C ALA A 242 8.94 -9.63 7.39
N THR A 243 8.81 -10.08 6.15
CA THR A 243 7.74 -9.66 5.24
C THR A 243 6.72 -10.78 5.06
N LEU A 244 5.46 -10.49 5.36
CA LEU A 244 4.31 -11.36 5.08
C LEU A 244 3.54 -10.81 3.88
N GLY A 245 3.74 -11.41 2.71
CA GLY A 245 3.21 -10.93 1.44
C GLY A 245 4.16 -9.95 0.75
N THR A 246 5.30 -10.45 0.28
CA THR A 246 6.31 -9.68 -0.45
C THR A 246 5.76 -9.01 -1.71
N THR A 247 6.39 -7.93 -2.16
CA THR A 247 5.83 -7.10 -3.25
C THR A 247 5.87 -7.81 -4.60
N GLY A 248 6.98 -8.51 -4.89
CA GLY A 248 7.18 -9.21 -6.16
C GLY A 248 6.12 -10.29 -6.38
N VAL A 249 6.05 -11.25 -5.44
CA VAL A 249 5.30 -12.50 -5.61
C VAL A 249 4.35 -12.87 -4.48
N CYS A 250 4.19 -12.01 -3.47
CA CYS A 250 3.39 -12.29 -2.28
C CYS A 250 3.87 -13.54 -1.51
N ALA A 251 5.19 -13.72 -1.40
CA ALA A 251 5.81 -14.73 -0.53
C ALA A 251 5.74 -14.32 0.95
N PHE A 252 6.00 -15.29 1.85
CA PHE A 252 5.92 -15.11 3.29
C PHE A 252 7.22 -15.58 3.95
N ASP A 253 7.89 -14.69 4.66
CA ASP A 253 9.06 -15.04 5.48
C ASP A 253 8.65 -15.94 6.66
N ASN A 254 9.52 -16.87 7.06
CA ASN A 254 9.16 -17.90 8.04
C ASN A 254 9.32 -17.40 9.48
N LEU A 255 8.25 -16.85 10.07
CA LEU A 255 8.29 -16.31 11.44
C LEU A 255 8.56 -17.35 12.52
N SER A 256 8.12 -18.59 12.33
CA SER A 256 8.37 -19.68 13.28
C SER A 256 9.87 -20.00 13.41
N GLU A 257 10.66 -19.73 12.37
CA GLU A 257 12.11 -19.84 12.43
C GLU A 257 12.79 -18.53 12.87
N LEU A 258 12.36 -17.39 12.32
CA LEU A 258 12.99 -16.09 12.56
C LEU A 258 12.73 -15.56 13.98
N GLY A 259 11.53 -15.78 14.51
CA GLY A 259 11.09 -15.32 15.83
C GLY A 259 12.00 -15.78 16.97
N PRO A 260 12.20 -17.09 17.16
CA PRO A 260 13.07 -17.61 18.21
C PRO A 260 14.52 -17.11 18.10
N ILE A 261 15.03 -16.88 16.88
CA ILE A 261 16.38 -16.32 16.68
C ILE A 261 16.44 -14.88 17.15
N CYS A 262 15.47 -14.05 16.75
CA CYS A 262 15.44 -12.64 17.13
C CYS A 262 15.33 -12.50 18.66
N ASP A 263 14.49 -13.31 19.31
CA ASP A 263 14.35 -13.31 20.76
C ASP A 263 15.65 -13.72 21.47
N ALA A 264 16.28 -14.82 21.03
CA ALA A 264 17.54 -15.30 21.62
C ALA A 264 18.72 -14.34 21.41
N GLU A 265 18.76 -13.64 20.27
CA GLU A 265 19.83 -12.70 19.92
C GLU A 265 19.56 -11.26 20.38
N GLY A 266 18.38 -10.99 20.93
CA GLY A 266 17.96 -9.64 21.36
C GLY A 266 17.77 -8.65 20.20
N LEU A 267 17.27 -9.12 19.05
CA LEU A 267 16.99 -8.30 17.87
C LEU A 267 15.53 -7.86 17.86
N TRP A 268 15.29 -6.62 17.45
CA TRP A 268 13.92 -6.16 17.20
C TRP A 268 13.34 -6.87 15.98
N LEU A 269 12.27 -7.64 16.15
CA LEU A 269 11.54 -8.25 15.04
C LEU A 269 10.34 -7.39 14.62
N HIS A 270 10.43 -6.78 13.44
CA HIS A 270 9.35 -6.03 12.80
C HIS A 270 8.71 -6.85 11.69
N ILE A 271 7.38 -6.93 11.69
CA ILE A 271 6.61 -7.62 10.65
C ILE A 271 5.98 -6.59 9.70
N ASP A 272 6.40 -6.60 8.44
CA ASP A 272 5.72 -5.91 7.34
C ASP A 272 4.70 -6.87 6.71
N ALA A 273 3.42 -6.65 7.01
CA ALA A 273 2.31 -7.37 6.38
C ALA A 273 1.47 -6.43 5.51
N ALA A 274 2.07 -5.41 4.86
CA ALA A 274 1.38 -4.31 4.20
C ALA A 274 0.12 -4.71 3.43
N TYR A 275 0.22 -5.73 2.57
CA TYR A 275 -0.88 -6.26 1.78
C TYR A 275 -1.58 -7.43 2.49
N ALA A 276 -0.83 -8.49 2.79
CA ALA A 276 -1.40 -9.75 3.28
C ALA A 276 -2.02 -9.64 4.67
N GLY A 277 -1.69 -8.60 5.46
CA GLY A 277 -2.25 -8.36 6.78
C GLY A 277 -3.78 -8.33 6.78
N THR A 278 -4.41 -7.83 5.71
CA THR A 278 -5.89 -7.85 5.61
C THR A 278 -6.43 -9.28 5.58
N ALA A 279 -5.71 -10.24 5.00
CA ALA A 279 -6.14 -11.63 4.90
C ALA A 279 -6.31 -12.30 6.27
N PHE A 280 -5.57 -11.87 7.29
CA PHE A 280 -5.62 -12.43 8.64
C PHE A 280 -6.93 -12.14 9.40
N VAL A 281 -7.81 -11.31 8.82
CA VAL A 281 -9.22 -11.23 9.26
C VAL A 281 -9.93 -12.58 9.07
N CYS A 282 -9.51 -13.39 8.09
CA CYS A 282 -9.96 -14.74 7.87
C CYS A 282 -9.05 -15.75 8.61
N PRO A 283 -9.59 -16.61 9.50
CA PRO A 283 -8.78 -17.56 10.27
C PRO A 283 -7.93 -18.52 9.43
N GLU A 284 -8.42 -18.96 8.27
CA GLU A 284 -7.73 -19.91 7.38
C GLU A 284 -6.41 -19.39 6.80
N PHE A 285 -6.19 -18.07 6.77
CA PHE A 285 -4.93 -17.48 6.31
C PHE A 285 -3.95 -17.18 7.46
N ARG A 286 -4.32 -17.46 8.71
CA ARG A 286 -3.48 -17.13 9.88
C ARG A 286 -2.30 -18.06 10.09
N LEU A 287 -2.19 -19.16 9.35
CA LEU A 287 -0.99 -20.02 9.39
C LEU A 287 0.29 -19.25 9.07
N PHE A 288 0.20 -18.17 8.26
CA PHE A 288 1.34 -17.32 7.95
C PHE A 288 1.74 -16.38 9.12
N LEU A 289 0.95 -16.33 10.19
CA LEU A 289 1.26 -15.61 11.42
C LEU A 289 1.92 -16.49 12.49
N ASP A 290 2.13 -17.79 12.25
CA ASP A 290 2.76 -18.68 13.23
C ASP A 290 4.18 -18.19 13.58
N GLY A 291 4.37 -17.74 14.84
CA GLY A 291 5.56 -17.03 15.31
C GLY A 291 5.36 -15.53 15.59
N ILE A 292 4.16 -14.98 15.38
CA ILE A 292 3.83 -13.56 15.64
C ILE A 292 4.02 -13.15 17.11
N GLU A 293 3.96 -14.10 18.04
CA GLU A 293 4.23 -13.91 19.46
C GLU A 293 5.67 -13.44 19.74
N TYR A 294 6.61 -13.62 18.81
CA TYR A 294 7.97 -13.11 18.92
C TYR A 294 8.11 -11.66 18.44
N ALA A 295 7.18 -11.15 17.63
CA ALA A 295 7.30 -9.82 17.04
C ALA A 295 7.30 -8.71 18.11
N ASP A 296 8.20 -7.74 17.94
CA ASP A 296 8.22 -6.49 18.70
C ASP A 296 7.30 -5.45 18.08
N SER A 297 7.11 -5.50 16.76
CA SER A 297 6.13 -4.66 16.07
C SER A 297 5.54 -5.31 14.83
N PHE A 298 4.31 -4.92 14.50
CA PHE A 298 3.56 -5.42 13.34
C PHE A 298 2.91 -4.25 12.61
N THR A 299 2.92 -4.28 11.28
CA THR A 299 2.21 -3.27 10.48
C THR A 299 1.48 -3.87 9.29
N PHE A 300 0.32 -3.31 8.96
CA PHE A 300 -0.34 -3.56 7.69
C PHE A 300 -1.18 -2.36 7.24
N ASN A 301 -1.59 -2.35 5.97
CA ASN A 301 -2.43 -1.30 5.41
C ASN A 301 -3.90 -1.73 5.28
N PRO A 302 -4.80 -1.25 6.17
CA PRO A 302 -6.21 -1.16 5.81
C PRO A 302 -6.43 -0.42 4.48
N SER A 303 -5.53 0.55 4.19
CA SER A 303 -5.49 1.31 2.95
C SER A 303 -5.13 0.56 1.69
N LYS A 304 -4.72 -0.71 1.79
CA LYS A 304 -4.58 -1.57 0.61
C LYS A 304 -5.87 -2.31 0.30
N TRP A 305 -6.19 -3.33 1.09
CA TRP A 305 -7.20 -4.34 0.74
C TRP A 305 -8.42 -4.36 1.68
N MET A 306 -8.46 -3.52 2.73
CA MET A 306 -9.56 -3.51 3.71
C MET A 306 -10.63 -2.45 3.40
N MET A 307 -10.62 -1.87 2.19
CA MET A 307 -11.59 -0.89 1.70
C MET A 307 -11.67 0.43 2.51
N VAL A 308 -10.61 0.77 3.23
CA VAL A 308 -10.42 2.09 3.84
C VAL A 308 -9.56 2.92 2.90
N HIS A 309 -10.01 4.07 2.40
CA HIS A 309 -9.17 4.82 1.45
C HIS A 309 -7.91 5.39 2.12
N PHE A 310 -6.86 5.53 1.32
CA PHE A 310 -5.59 6.11 1.74
C PHE A 310 -5.76 7.53 2.32
N ASP A 311 -5.08 7.93 3.38
CA ASP A 311 -4.11 7.16 4.19
C ASP A 311 -4.77 6.41 5.36
N CYS A 312 -4.29 5.19 5.63
CA CYS A 312 -4.64 4.40 6.82
C CYS A 312 -3.71 3.17 6.94
N THR A 313 -2.78 3.22 7.89
CA THR A 313 -1.85 2.13 8.21
C THR A 313 -1.97 1.78 9.69
N GLY A 314 -2.18 0.52 10.03
CA GLY A 314 -2.09 0.06 11.41
C GLY A 314 -0.66 -0.28 11.78
N PHE A 315 -0.17 0.22 12.91
CA PHE A 315 1.15 -0.09 13.46
C PHE A 315 1.02 -0.45 14.95
N TRP A 316 1.38 -1.68 15.31
CA TRP A 316 1.37 -2.16 16.69
C TRP A 316 2.78 -2.37 17.19
N VAL A 317 2.98 -2.05 18.47
CA VAL A 317 4.22 -2.32 19.19
C VAL A 317 3.95 -3.09 20.47
N LYS A 318 4.86 -4.00 20.80
CA LYS A 318 4.86 -4.77 22.05
C LYS A 318 5.15 -3.87 23.25
N ASP A 319 5.99 -2.85 23.07
CA ASP A 319 6.44 -1.94 24.12
C ASP A 319 6.42 -0.50 23.61
N LYS A 320 5.47 0.30 24.11
CA LYS A 320 5.31 1.70 23.72
C LYS A 320 6.39 2.62 24.28
N TYR A 321 7.03 2.24 25.39
CA TYR A 321 8.06 3.07 26.01
C TYR A 321 9.31 3.14 25.13
N LYS A 322 9.58 2.10 24.34
CA LYS A 322 10.63 2.13 23.32
C LYS A 322 10.34 3.12 22.18
N LEU A 323 9.07 3.37 21.85
CA LEU A 323 8.72 4.47 20.95
C LEU A 323 8.91 5.83 21.65
N HIS A 324 8.45 5.96 22.89
CA HIS A 324 8.53 7.22 23.64
C HIS A 324 9.97 7.70 23.81
N GLN A 325 10.91 6.82 24.17
CA GLN A 325 12.33 7.20 24.28
C GLN A 325 12.95 7.67 22.96
N THR A 326 12.31 7.36 21.82
CA THR A 326 12.79 7.70 20.48
C THR A 326 12.29 9.08 20.05
N PHE A 327 11.05 9.44 20.38
CA PHE A 327 10.39 10.64 19.86
C PHE A 327 9.98 11.67 20.92
N SER A 328 10.15 11.37 22.20
CA SER A 328 9.68 12.26 23.26
C SER A 328 10.41 13.60 23.25
N VAL A 329 9.62 14.66 23.12
CA VAL A 329 9.97 16.05 23.40
C VAL A 329 8.93 16.60 24.35
N ASN A 330 9.33 17.46 25.29
CA ASN A 330 8.44 17.92 26.36
C ASN A 330 8.40 19.47 26.52
N PRO A 331 8.05 20.21 25.46
CA PRO A 331 7.87 21.65 25.56
C PRO A 331 6.61 21.99 26.39
N VAL A 332 6.68 23.07 27.16
CA VAL A 332 5.61 23.47 28.10
C VAL A 332 4.26 23.67 27.39
N TYR A 333 4.25 24.16 26.15
CA TYR A 333 3.04 24.43 25.38
C TYR A 333 2.30 23.16 24.88
N LEU A 334 2.87 21.97 25.05
CA LEU A 334 2.21 20.68 24.75
C LEU A 334 1.76 19.93 26.01
N ARG A 335 2.14 20.40 27.21
CA ARG A 335 1.79 19.73 28.48
C ARG A 335 0.33 19.96 28.82
N HIS A 336 -0.27 18.98 29.49
CA HIS A 336 -1.62 19.08 30.03
C HIS A 336 -1.76 18.31 31.35
N PRO A 337 -2.83 18.52 32.13
CA PRO A 337 -2.99 17.91 33.45
C PRO A 337 -2.98 16.37 33.49
N ASN A 338 -3.23 15.71 32.35
CA ASN A 338 -3.27 14.26 32.22
C ASN A 338 -2.00 13.66 31.57
N SER A 339 -0.95 14.47 31.33
CA SER A 339 0.30 13.97 30.76
C SER A 339 0.91 12.89 31.69
N GLY A 340 1.30 11.76 31.11
CA GLY A 340 1.80 10.59 31.86
C GLY A 340 0.71 9.60 32.29
N ALA A 341 -0.56 10.03 32.37
CA ALA A 341 -1.70 9.14 32.60
C ALA A 341 -2.42 8.77 31.29
N ALA A 342 -2.60 9.74 30.40
CA ALA A 342 -3.21 9.55 29.09
C ALA A 342 -2.17 9.21 28.01
N VAL A 343 -2.62 8.61 26.90
CA VAL A 343 -1.78 8.32 25.73
C VAL A 343 -1.68 9.55 24.83
N ASP A 344 -0.47 10.07 24.67
CA ASP A 344 -0.16 11.12 23.69
C ASP A 344 0.51 10.51 22.46
N PHE A 345 -0.26 10.36 21.36
CA PHE A 345 0.22 9.69 20.16
C PHE A 345 1.35 10.42 19.44
N MET A 346 1.61 11.71 19.71
CA MET A 346 2.81 12.39 19.20
C MET A 346 4.12 11.67 19.57
N HIS A 347 4.14 10.89 20.66
CA HIS A 347 5.31 10.12 21.08
C HIS A 347 5.46 8.76 20.37
N TRP A 348 4.56 8.44 19.44
CA TRP A 348 4.50 7.16 18.71
C TRP A 348 4.74 7.33 17.21
N GLN A 349 5.05 8.55 16.76
CA GLN A 349 5.17 8.91 15.34
C GLN A 349 6.25 9.99 15.14
N ILE A 350 6.65 10.20 13.89
CA ILE A 350 7.66 11.21 13.52
C ILE A 350 7.10 12.65 13.62
N PRO A 351 5.94 13.00 13.03
CA PRO A 351 5.43 14.37 13.08
C PRO A 351 4.71 14.67 14.39
N LEU A 352 4.50 15.96 14.70
CA LEU A 352 3.67 16.37 15.83
C LEU A 352 2.17 16.14 15.54
N SER A 353 1.63 16.84 14.54
CA SER A 353 0.21 16.84 14.23
C SER A 353 -0.26 15.50 13.66
N ARG A 354 -1.50 15.15 13.98
CA ARG A 354 -2.20 13.98 13.41
C ARG A 354 -3.69 14.24 13.35
N ARG A 355 -4.32 13.76 12.28
CA ARG A 355 -5.76 13.92 11.99
C ARG A 355 -6.58 12.76 12.57
N PHE A 356 -7.91 12.88 12.52
CA PHE A 356 -8.85 11.90 13.07
C PHE A 356 -9.08 10.66 12.16
N ARG A 357 -8.01 9.93 11.85
CA ARG A 357 -8.01 8.78 10.90
C ARG A 357 -8.90 7.62 11.33
N SER A 358 -9.02 7.40 12.64
CA SER A 358 -9.78 6.27 13.20
C SER A 358 -11.27 6.32 12.87
N LEU A 359 -11.81 7.50 12.53
CA LEU A 359 -13.23 7.66 12.21
C LEU A 359 -13.64 6.90 10.95
N LYS A 360 -12.87 7.01 9.86
CA LYS A 360 -13.15 6.25 8.62
C LYS A 360 -12.92 4.75 8.78
N LEU A 361 -11.92 4.34 9.56
CA LEU A 361 -11.69 2.93 9.86
C LEU A 361 -12.86 2.35 10.66
N TRP A 362 -13.33 3.08 11.68
CA TRP A 362 -14.48 2.72 12.49
C TRP A 362 -15.76 2.57 11.66
N PHE A 363 -16.02 3.51 10.74
CA PHE A 363 -17.18 3.45 9.83
C PHE A 363 -17.13 2.22 8.93
N VAL A 364 -15.98 1.92 8.33
CA VAL A 364 -15.81 0.74 7.46
C VAL A 364 -16.06 -0.54 8.25
N ILE A 365 -15.41 -0.71 9.41
CA ILE A 365 -15.58 -1.92 10.24
C ILE A 365 -17.05 -2.08 10.66
N ARG A 366 -17.72 -1.01 11.09
CA ARG A 366 -19.13 -1.08 11.52
C ARG A 366 -20.11 -1.30 10.37
N SER A 367 -19.89 -0.67 9.22
CA SER A 367 -20.80 -0.72 8.07
C SER A 367 -20.76 -2.09 7.37
N PHE A 368 -19.56 -2.65 7.19
CA PHE A 368 -19.41 -3.97 6.62
C PHE A 368 -19.65 -5.08 7.66
N GLY A 369 -19.10 -4.91 8.86
CA GLY A 369 -18.96 -5.99 9.83
C GLY A 369 -17.88 -7.00 9.39
N VAL A 370 -17.33 -7.72 10.37
CA VAL A 370 -16.22 -8.68 10.14
C VAL A 370 -16.55 -9.71 9.06
N LYS A 371 -17.77 -10.26 9.05
CA LYS A 371 -18.19 -11.29 8.09
C LYS A 371 -18.12 -10.82 6.63
N LYS A 372 -18.50 -9.57 6.33
CA LYS A 372 -18.43 -9.05 4.95
C LYS A 372 -17.00 -8.70 4.55
N LEU A 373 -16.17 -8.27 5.49
CA LEU A 373 -14.74 -8.10 5.25
C LEU A 373 -14.08 -9.45 4.92
N GLN A 374 -14.41 -10.51 5.66
CA GLN A 374 -13.96 -11.87 5.35
C GLN A 374 -14.44 -12.34 3.97
N ALA A 375 -15.72 -12.09 3.64
CA ALA A 375 -16.26 -12.43 2.33
C ALA A 375 -15.55 -11.69 1.19
N HIS A 376 -15.21 -10.41 1.37
CA HIS A 376 -14.43 -9.64 0.41
C HIS A 376 -13.05 -10.25 0.14
N ILE A 377 -12.32 -10.61 1.20
CA ILE A 377 -10.98 -11.22 1.11
C ILE A 377 -11.05 -12.56 0.36
N ARG A 378 -12.01 -13.42 0.74
CA ARG A 378 -12.23 -14.72 0.09
C ARG A 378 -12.58 -14.55 -1.37
N HIS A 379 -13.51 -13.65 -1.70
CA HIS A 379 -13.90 -13.35 -3.08
C HIS A 379 -12.71 -12.89 -3.93
N GLY A 380 -11.89 -11.96 -3.42
CA GLY A 380 -10.68 -11.51 -4.13
C GLY A 380 -9.67 -12.64 -4.35
N THR A 381 -9.53 -13.53 -3.38
CA THR A 381 -8.64 -14.71 -3.46
C THR A 381 -9.16 -15.73 -4.47
N GLU A 382 -10.46 -16.05 -4.45
CA GLU A 382 -11.10 -16.96 -5.42
C GLU A 382 -11.05 -16.39 -6.85
N THR A 383 -11.20 -15.09 -6.98
CA THR A 383 -11.08 -14.40 -8.28
C THR A 383 -9.66 -14.51 -8.84
N ALA A 384 -8.64 -14.46 -7.98
CA ALA A 384 -7.26 -14.68 -8.39
C ALA A 384 -6.97 -16.16 -8.70
N LYS A 385 -7.56 -17.11 -7.96
CA LYS A 385 -7.51 -18.55 -8.26
C LYS A 385 -8.14 -18.84 -9.63
N PHE A 386 -9.22 -18.15 -9.97
CA PHE A 386 -9.82 -18.25 -11.30
C PHE A 386 -8.87 -17.73 -12.38
N PHE A 387 -8.25 -16.56 -12.20
CA PHE A 387 -7.25 -16.05 -13.15
C PHE A 387 -6.05 -17.01 -13.31
N GLU A 388 -5.53 -17.55 -12.21
CA GLU A 388 -4.47 -18.57 -12.20
C GLU A 388 -4.85 -19.77 -13.09
N SER A 389 -6.05 -20.34 -12.94
CA SER A 389 -6.49 -21.46 -13.78
C SER A 389 -6.54 -21.14 -15.28
N LEU A 390 -6.84 -19.87 -15.65
CA LEU A 390 -6.84 -19.44 -17.04
C LEU A 390 -5.41 -19.41 -17.59
N VAL A 391 -4.46 -18.89 -16.82
CA VAL A 391 -3.03 -18.85 -17.18
C VAL A 391 -2.45 -20.26 -17.30
N GLU A 392 -2.74 -21.15 -16.36
CA GLU A 392 -2.26 -22.54 -16.37
C GLU A 392 -2.77 -23.33 -17.57
N SER A 393 -4.00 -23.04 -18.03
CA SER A 393 -4.60 -23.70 -19.17
C SER A 393 -3.96 -23.34 -20.52
N ASP A 394 -3.19 -22.24 -20.58
CA ASP A 394 -2.57 -21.76 -21.80
C ASP A 394 -1.08 -22.16 -21.88
N PRO A 395 -0.68 -23.01 -22.85
CA PRO A 395 0.68 -23.53 -22.94
C PRO A 395 1.72 -22.45 -23.24
N LEU A 396 1.34 -21.25 -23.69
CA LEU A 396 2.24 -20.14 -23.98
C LEU A 396 2.82 -19.51 -22.70
N PHE A 397 2.16 -19.69 -21.56
CA PHE A 397 2.49 -19.05 -20.29
C PHE A 397 3.08 -20.03 -19.28
N GLU A 398 3.77 -19.48 -18.28
CA GLU A 398 4.21 -20.17 -17.07
C GLU A 398 3.99 -19.29 -15.83
N ILE A 399 3.75 -19.94 -14.69
CA ILE A 399 3.56 -19.31 -13.37
C ILE A 399 4.81 -19.62 -12.52
N PRO A 400 5.74 -18.66 -12.35
CA PRO A 400 7.03 -18.93 -11.70
C PRO A 400 7.00 -18.85 -10.17
N ALA A 401 5.87 -18.45 -9.55
CA ALA A 401 5.70 -18.44 -8.10
C ALA A 401 4.25 -18.76 -7.72
N LYS A 402 4.08 -19.39 -6.56
CA LYS A 402 2.78 -19.84 -6.07
C LYS A 402 1.85 -18.68 -5.72
N ARG A 403 0.57 -18.77 -6.13
CA ARG A 403 -0.48 -17.86 -5.65
C ARG A 403 -0.94 -18.26 -4.25
N HIS A 404 -0.84 -17.33 -3.30
CA HIS A 404 -1.42 -17.51 -1.96
C HIS A 404 -2.70 -16.69 -1.75
N LEU A 405 -2.76 -15.48 -2.30
CA LEU A 405 -3.85 -14.52 -2.08
C LEU A 405 -4.35 -13.99 -3.44
N GLY A 406 -4.57 -12.67 -3.54
CA GLY A 406 -5.10 -12.00 -4.72
C GLY A 406 -4.06 -11.61 -5.79
N LEU A 407 -2.80 -12.07 -5.69
CA LEU A 407 -1.74 -11.81 -6.66
C LEU A 407 -1.35 -13.09 -7.39
N VAL A 408 -1.44 -13.07 -8.72
CA VAL A 408 -0.86 -14.08 -9.61
C VAL A 408 0.29 -13.45 -10.37
N VAL A 409 1.42 -14.15 -10.45
CA VAL A 409 2.55 -13.75 -11.29
C VAL A 409 2.72 -14.72 -12.43
N PHE A 410 2.95 -14.21 -13.63
CA PHE A 410 3.04 -15.03 -14.82
C PHE A 410 3.96 -14.40 -15.87
N ARG A 411 4.36 -15.18 -16.85
CA ARG A 411 5.18 -14.71 -17.98
C ARG A 411 4.97 -15.59 -19.20
N LEU A 412 5.34 -15.07 -20.37
CA LEU A 412 5.47 -15.91 -21.56
C LEU A 412 6.67 -16.84 -21.41
N LYS A 413 6.53 -18.09 -21.84
CA LYS A 413 7.66 -19.01 -21.97
C LYS A 413 8.64 -18.48 -23.02
N GLY A 414 9.94 -18.60 -22.73
CA GLY A 414 11.01 -18.06 -23.56
C GLY A 414 11.70 -16.83 -22.93
N PRO A 415 12.38 -16.00 -23.74
CA PRO A 415 13.20 -14.89 -23.26
C PRO A 415 12.39 -13.73 -22.68
N ASN A 416 13.00 -12.96 -21.75
CA ASN A 416 12.33 -11.86 -21.04
C ASN A 416 11.73 -10.79 -21.96
N TRP A 417 12.40 -10.49 -23.09
CA TRP A 417 11.92 -9.48 -24.04
C TRP A 417 10.52 -9.77 -24.60
N LEU A 418 10.09 -11.04 -24.68
CA LEU A 418 8.72 -11.40 -25.09
C LEU A 418 7.69 -10.87 -24.09
N THR A 419 7.94 -11.12 -22.81
CA THR A 419 7.08 -10.66 -21.71
C THR A 419 7.11 -9.12 -21.58
N GLU A 420 8.28 -8.50 -21.78
CA GLU A 420 8.40 -7.04 -21.83
C GLU A 420 7.59 -6.44 -22.99
N LYS A 421 7.68 -7.04 -24.20
CA LYS A 421 6.89 -6.60 -25.35
C LYS A 421 5.39 -6.77 -25.09
N LEU A 422 4.96 -7.89 -24.51
CA LEU A 422 3.57 -8.12 -24.10
C LEU A 422 3.08 -7.01 -23.16
N LEU A 423 3.83 -6.73 -22.09
CA LEU A 423 3.45 -5.68 -21.15
C LEU A 423 3.36 -4.30 -21.81
N LYS A 424 4.27 -3.99 -22.73
CA LYS A 424 4.27 -2.72 -23.47
C LYS A 424 3.01 -2.55 -24.33
N GLU A 425 2.61 -3.59 -25.08
CA GLU A 425 1.40 -3.56 -25.92
C GLU A 425 0.11 -3.52 -25.07
N LEU A 426 0.09 -4.20 -23.92
CA LEU A 426 -1.05 -4.10 -22.99
C LEU A 426 -1.18 -2.68 -22.42
N SER A 427 -0.05 -2.08 -22.02
CA SER A 427 -0.01 -0.74 -21.44
C SER A 427 -0.44 0.34 -22.45
N SER A 428 -0.09 0.20 -23.73
CA SER A 428 -0.46 1.16 -24.78
C SER A 428 -1.96 1.17 -25.03
N SER A 429 -2.65 0.03 -24.86
CA SER A 429 -4.11 -0.05 -24.99
C SER A 429 -4.87 0.72 -23.92
N GLY A 430 -4.28 0.87 -22.72
CA GLY A 430 -4.87 1.49 -21.54
C GLY A 430 -6.12 0.81 -20.98
N LYS A 431 -6.51 -0.37 -21.50
CA LYS A 431 -7.73 -1.09 -21.08
C LYS A 431 -7.60 -1.73 -19.69
N LEU A 432 -6.41 -2.21 -19.37
CA LEU A 432 -6.04 -2.73 -18.05
C LEU A 432 -4.66 -2.20 -17.70
N PHE A 433 -4.35 -2.17 -16.40
CA PHE A 433 -3.01 -1.77 -15.92
C PHE A 433 -2.31 -2.91 -15.21
N LEU A 434 -1.13 -3.26 -15.70
CA LEU A 434 -0.24 -4.27 -15.15
C LEU A 434 1.14 -3.64 -14.95
N VAL A 435 1.92 -4.18 -14.02
CA VAL A 435 3.32 -3.76 -13.80
C VAL A 435 4.23 -4.98 -13.73
N PRO A 436 5.50 -4.83 -14.11
CA PRO A 436 6.43 -5.94 -14.06
C PRO A 436 7.04 -6.10 -12.67
N ALA A 437 7.69 -7.23 -12.48
CA ALA A 437 8.70 -7.42 -11.45
C ALA A 437 9.78 -8.37 -11.97
N THR A 438 10.82 -8.55 -11.16
CA THR A 438 11.88 -9.51 -11.44
C THR A 438 11.98 -10.48 -10.28
N ILE A 439 12.07 -11.77 -10.60
CA ILE A 439 12.40 -12.81 -9.63
C ILE A 439 13.66 -13.50 -10.15
N ARG A 440 14.75 -13.42 -9.39
CA ARG A 440 16.09 -13.83 -9.87
C ARG A 440 16.41 -13.05 -11.16
N ASP A 441 16.48 -13.73 -12.30
CA ASP A 441 16.70 -13.12 -13.63
C ASP A 441 15.47 -13.20 -14.54
N LYS A 442 14.31 -13.63 -14.03
CA LYS A 442 13.07 -13.75 -14.82
C LYS A 442 12.22 -12.49 -14.71
N PHE A 443 11.95 -11.86 -15.85
CA PHE A 443 10.96 -10.79 -15.97
C PHE A 443 9.56 -11.40 -15.94
N ILE A 444 8.71 -10.89 -15.05
CA ILE A 444 7.34 -11.36 -14.82
C ILE A 444 6.33 -10.22 -14.88
N ILE A 445 5.09 -10.56 -15.21
CA ILE A 445 3.93 -9.68 -15.09
C ILE A 445 3.20 -10.04 -13.80
N ARG A 446 2.80 -9.01 -13.04
CA ARG A 446 1.99 -9.14 -11.84
C ARG A 446 0.53 -8.81 -12.17
N PHE A 447 -0.38 -9.74 -11.87
CA PHE A 447 -1.82 -9.54 -11.95
C PHE A 447 -2.40 -9.55 -10.54
N THR A 448 -2.75 -8.38 -10.03
CA THR A 448 -3.40 -8.25 -8.72
C THR A 448 -4.90 -8.05 -8.89
N VAL A 449 -5.72 -8.89 -8.27
CA VAL A 449 -7.15 -8.61 -8.12
C VAL A 449 -7.35 -7.46 -7.14
N THR A 450 -8.01 -6.39 -7.58
CA THR A 450 -8.16 -5.16 -6.80
C THR A 450 -9.60 -4.95 -6.32
N SER A 451 -10.45 -4.35 -7.17
CA SER A 451 -11.77 -3.83 -6.79
C SER A 451 -12.60 -4.88 -6.07
N GLN A 452 -13.26 -4.47 -4.98
CA GLN A 452 -14.24 -5.30 -4.28
C GLN A 452 -15.46 -5.69 -5.13
N PHE A 453 -15.62 -5.06 -6.30
CA PHE A 453 -16.68 -5.34 -7.25
C PHE A 453 -16.24 -6.18 -8.45
N THR A 454 -14.96 -6.60 -8.52
CA THR A 454 -14.44 -7.42 -9.62
C THR A 454 -15.23 -8.72 -9.74
N THR A 455 -15.67 -9.06 -10.95
CA THR A 455 -16.40 -10.30 -11.24
C THR A 455 -15.57 -11.27 -12.10
N ARG A 456 -16.08 -12.49 -12.32
CA ARG A 456 -15.41 -13.45 -13.21
C ARG A 456 -15.39 -12.96 -14.67
N GLU A 457 -16.40 -12.19 -15.07
CA GLU A 457 -16.49 -11.59 -16.39
C GLU A 457 -15.39 -10.55 -16.59
N ASP A 458 -15.12 -9.70 -15.58
CA ASP A 458 -14.01 -8.74 -15.63
C ASP A 458 -12.67 -9.48 -15.85
N ILE A 459 -12.41 -10.53 -15.05
CA ILE A 459 -11.20 -11.35 -15.16
C ILE A 459 -11.08 -12.04 -16.53
N LEU A 460 -12.16 -12.62 -17.03
CA LEU A 460 -12.15 -13.30 -18.32
C LEU A 460 -11.90 -12.30 -19.45
N GLN A 461 -12.49 -11.10 -19.37
CA GLN A 461 -12.23 -10.03 -20.34
C GLN A 461 -10.75 -9.62 -20.34
N ASP A 462 -10.17 -9.38 -19.17
CA ASP A 462 -8.77 -8.97 -19.05
C ASP A 462 -7.81 -10.08 -19.49
N TRP A 463 -8.10 -11.33 -19.13
CA TRP A 463 -7.37 -12.49 -19.62
C TRP A 463 -7.45 -12.62 -21.15
N ASN A 464 -8.63 -12.45 -21.74
CA ASN A 464 -8.77 -12.51 -23.20
C ASN A 464 -7.89 -11.45 -23.86
N ILE A 465 -7.83 -10.22 -23.34
CA ILE A 465 -6.94 -9.18 -23.88
C ILE A 465 -5.48 -9.61 -23.80
N ILE A 466 -5.05 -10.16 -22.66
CA ILE A 466 -3.68 -10.68 -22.45
C ILE A 466 -3.36 -11.80 -23.46
N GLN A 467 -4.23 -12.80 -23.55
CA GLN A 467 -4.05 -13.97 -24.42
C GLN A 467 -4.00 -13.60 -25.90
N HIS A 468 -4.93 -12.74 -26.37
CA HIS A 468 -4.95 -12.31 -27.78
C HIS A 468 -3.70 -11.50 -28.13
N THR A 469 -3.25 -10.61 -27.24
CA THR A 469 -2.04 -9.81 -27.45
C THR A 469 -0.79 -10.71 -27.48
N ALA A 470 -0.71 -11.70 -26.60
CA ALA A 470 0.36 -12.70 -26.60
C ALA A 470 0.39 -13.51 -27.90
N ALA A 471 -0.75 -14.01 -28.37
CA ALA A 471 -0.85 -14.76 -29.63
C ALA A 471 -0.40 -13.93 -30.84
N GLN A 472 -0.73 -12.64 -30.87
CA GLN A 472 -0.26 -11.71 -31.91
C GLN A 472 1.26 -11.52 -31.87
N ILE A 473 1.85 -11.35 -30.68
CA ILE A 473 3.31 -11.18 -30.52
C ILE A 473 4.05 -12.44 -30.97
N ILE A 474 3.56 -13.62 -30.58
CA ILE A 474 4.16 -14.91 -30.91
C ILE A 474 4.04 -15.21 -32.41
N SER A 475 2.86 -15.00 -33.01
CA SER A 475 2.66 -15.20 -34.45
C SER A 475 3.52 -14.25 -35.30
N GLN A 476 3.68 -12.99 -34.91
CA GLN A 476 4.61 -12.07 -35.57
C GLN A 476 6.05 -12.58 -35.50
N HIS A 477 6.48 -13.09 -34.35
CA HIS A 477 7.84 -13.58 -34.17
C HIS A 477 8.13 -14.85 -35.00
N TYR A 478 7.28 -15.88 -34.90
CA TYR A 478 7.49 -17.14 -35.62
C TYR A 478 7.09 -17.05 -37.12
N GLY A 479 6.20 -16.12 -37.49
CA GLY A 479 5.85 -15.84 -38.89
C GLY A 479 6.97 -15.15 -39.66
N LEU A 480 7.73 -14.25 -39.03
CA LEU A 480 8.91 -13.61 -39.63
C LEU A 480 10.07 -14.60 -39.84
N HIS A 481 10.23 -15.61 -38.96
CA HIS A 481 11.24 -16.65 -39.13
C HIS A 481 10.94 -17.65 -40.27
N HIS A 482 9.68 -17.79 -40.69
CA HIS A 482 9.32 -18.59 -41.86
C HIS A 482 9.51 -17.87 -43.19
N ILE A 483 9.49 -16.54 -43.23
CA ILE A 483 9.77 -15.76 -44.45
C ILE A 483 11.29 -15.60 -44.68
N SER A 484 12.10 -15.71 -43.62
CA SER A 484 13.57 -15.64 -43.72
C SER A 484 14.26 -16.95 -44.14
N SER A 485 13.53 -18.06 -44.30
CA SER A 485 14.12 -19.38 -44.59
C SER A 485 13.59 -20.05 -45.86
N GLY A 486 12.88 -19.31 -46.71
CA GLY A 486 12.46 -19.82 -48.02
C GLY A 486 12.04 -18.69 -48.95
N ASP A 487 12.97 -18.27 -49.81
CA ASP A 487 12.68 -17.90 -51.21
C ASP A 487 14.00 -17.57 -51.96
N GLU A 488 14.66 -18.63 -52.46
CA GLU A 488 15.39 -18.51 -53.74
C GLU A 488 14.36 -18.63 -54.87
N ALA A 489 13.70 -17.51 -55.19
CA ALA A 489 12.80 -17.41 -56.34
C ALA A 489 13.45 -16.55 -57.45
N ARG A 490 13.98 -17.29 -58.44
CA ARG A 490 14.32 -16.94 -59.83
C ARG A 490 13.96 -15.52 -60.30
N ILE A 491 15.00 -14.74 -60.60
CA ILE A 491 14.92 -13.53 -61.44
C ILE A 491 15.02 -13.96 -62.91
N PRO A 492 14.12 -13.52 -63.81
CA PRO A 492 14.29 -13.73 -65.25
C PRO A 492 15.23 -12.68 -65.86
N ASN A 493 16.10 -13.14 -66.75
CA ASN A 493 17.02 -12.36 -67.56
C ASN A 493 16.32 -11.23 -68.34
N MET A 494 16.77 -9.99 -68.14
CA MET A 494 16.73 -8.96 -69.18
C MET A 494 18.13 -8.39 -69.40
N VAL A 495 18.56 -8.49 -70.64
CA VAL A 495 19.76 -7.90 -71.22
C VAL A 495 19.51 -6.41 -71.44
N MET A 496 20.42 -5.54 -70.98
CA MET A 496 20.74 -4.28 -71.64
C MET A 496 22.20 -3.90 -71.40
N GLU A 497 22.85 -3.50 -72.49
CA GLU A 497 24.26 -3.13 -72.63
C GLU A 497 24.57 -1.70 -72.12
N HIS A 498 25.78 -1.59 -71.55
CA HIS A 498 26.78 -0.50 -71.51
C HIS A 498 26.44 1.00 -71.51
N ASN A 499 26.98 1.70 -70.50
CA ASN A 499 28.04 2.74 -70.59
C ASN A 499 28.48 3.13 -69.15
N SER A 500 29.65 2.71 -68.65
CA SER A 500 30.97 3.38 -68.67
C SER A 500 31.05 4.73 -67.93
N ASP A 501 31.67 4.73 -66.73
CA ASP A 501 32.88 5.51 -66.35
C ASP A 501 33.09 5.48 -64.79
N VAL A 502 34.17 4.84 -64.25
CA VAL A 502 35.51 5.41 -63.87
C VAL A 502 35.40 6.07 -62.46
N ILE A 503 36.07 5.68 -61.34
CA ILE A 503 37.49 5.39 -61.02
C ILE A 503 37.62 4.56 -59.72
N SER A 504 38.69 3.78 -59.69
CA SER A 504 39.32 2.97 -58.64
C SER A 504 39.61 3.62 -57.27
N ASN A 505 39.65 2.80 -56.21
CA ASN A 505 40.92 2.47 -55.54
C ASN A 505 40.79 1.25 -54.61
N ALA A 506 41.73 0.32 -54.81
CA ALA A 506 41.93 -0.90 -54.06
C ALA A 506 43.06 -0.73 -53.02
N SER A 507 43.10 -1.64 -52.04
CA SER A 507 44.27 -2.36 -51.47
C SER A 507 43.93 -2.77 -50.02
N GLN A 508 43.58 -4.03 -49.76
CA GLN A 508 44.48 -5.14 -49.37
C GLN A 508 45.26 -4.89 -48.08
N LEU A 509 45.13 -5.77 -47.08
CA LEU A 509 46.28 -6.52 -46.51
C LEU A 509 45.82 -7.59 -45.47
N TYR A 510 46.11 -8.85 -45.83
CA TYR A 510 46.54 -10.04 -45.05
C TYR A 510 45.60 -10.91 -44.20
N VAL A 511 45.79 -12.20 -44.48
CA VAL A 511 45.26 -13.45 -43.93
C VAL A 511 46.39 -14.10 -43.13
N GLU A 512 46.08 -14.80 -42.04
CA GLU A 512 46.74 -16.07 -41.72
C GLU A 512 45.83 -16.98 -40.89
N GLU A 513 45.65 -18.21 -41.38
CA GLU A 513 44.90 -19.33 -40.80
C GLU A 513 45.74 -20.08 -39.77
N GLU A 514 45.10 -20.86 -38.86
CA GLU A 514 45.50 -22.26 -38.65
C GLU A 514 44.42 -23.16 -37.99
N LYS A 515 43.93 -24.13 -38.81
CA LYS A 515 43.65 -25.59 -38.63
C LYS A 515 43.23 -26.14 -37.24
N TYR A 516 42.23 -27.04 -37.09
CA TYR A 516 42.15 -28.40 -37.67
C TYR A 516 40.74 -29.05 -37.67
N LYS A 517 40.43 -29.67 -38.82
CA LYS A 517 39.53 -30.77 -39.30
C LYS A 517 38.87 -31.77 -38.28
N THR A 518 37.53 -31.97 -38.28
CA THR A 518 36.62 -32.99 -38.96
C THR A 518 36.73 -34.47 -38.46
N PRO A 519 35.75 -35.42 -38.66
CA PRO A 519 34.60 -35.43 -39.59
C PRO A 519 33.23 -35.99 -39.09
N SER A 520 32.23 -35.75 -39.94
CA SER A 520 30.86 -36.28 -39.94
C SER A 520 30.75 -37.71 -40.50
N ARG A 521 29.65 -38.42 -40.20
CA ARG A 521 29.05 -39.44 -41.09
C ARG A 521 27.52 -39.52 -40.93
N LYS A 522 26.81 -39.40 -42.05
CA LYS A 522 25.36 -39.62 -42.23
C LYS A 522 25.08 -41.10 -42.48
N ILE A 523 23.94 -41.61 -42.00
CA ILE A 523 23.17 -42.70 -42.64
C ILE A 523 21.67 -42.37 -42.55
N VAL A 524 20.99 -42.52 -43.68
CA VAL A 524 19.55 -42.37 -43.94
C VAL A 524 18.88 -43.74 -43.80
N VAL A 525 17.66 -43.84 -43.24
CA VAL A 525 16.52 -44.68 -43.72
C VAL A 525 15.22 -44.24 -43.00
N GLN A 526 14.18 -43.87 -43.77
CA GLN A 526 12.76 -43.90 -43.41
C GLN A 526 12.16 -45.27 -43.81
N PRO A 527 11.07 -45.76 -43.19
CA PRO A 527 9.76 -45.59 -43.86
C PRO A 527 8.49 -45.54 -42.98
N LYS A 528 7.49 -44.88 -43.59
CA LYS A 528 6.04 -45.19 -43.67
C LYS A 528 5.04 -44.68 -42.60
N LYS A 529 4.12 -43.88 -43.16
CA LYS A 529 2.79 -43.48 -42.66
C LYS A 529 1.87 -44.67 -42.43
N VAL A 530 1.07 -44.60 -41.37
CA VAL A 530 -0.30 -45.16 -41.31
C VAL A 530 -1.18 -44.09 -40.64
N ALA A 531 -2.24 -43.68 -41.34
CA ALA A 531 -3.35 -42.93 -40.78
C ALA A 531 -4.34 -43.90 -40.13
N VAL A 532 -5.09 -43.47 -39.11
CA VAL A 532 -6.55 -43.73 -38.95
C VAL A 532 -7.09 -43.22 -37.59
N SER A 533 -8.19 -42.46 -37.72
CA SER A 533 -9.36 -42.20 -36.86
C SER A 533 -9.27 -41.76 -35.40
N TYR A 534 -10.01 -40.66 -35.15
CA TYR A 534 -10.74 -40.33 -33.93
C TYR A 534 -11.40 -41.56 -33.28
N ASN A 535 -11.19 -41.71 -31.97
CA ASN A 535 -12.23 -42.16 -31.05
C ASN A 535 -11.94 -41.73 -29.62
N THR A 536 -13.00 -41.22 -29.01
CA THR A 536 -13.20 -40.83 -27.62
C THR A 536 -12.80 -41.97 -26.68
N CYS A 537 -11.90 -41.71 -25.73
CA CYS A 537 -11.65 -42.61 -24.62
C CYS A 537 -11.55 -41.81 -23.32
N VAL A 538 -12.56 -42.00 -22.47
CA VAL A 538 -12.59 -41.61 -21.06
C VAL A 538 -11.54 -42.45 -20.36
N ILE A 539 -10.50 -41.82 -19.83
CA ILE A 539 -9.56 -42.47 -18.89
C ILE A 539 -9.58 -41.67 -17.60
N SER A 540 -10.19 -42.27 -16.58
CA SER A 540 -9.99 -41.93 -15.18
C SER A 540 -8.55 -42.28 -14.81
N GLN A 541 -7.76 -41.27 -14.42
CA GLN A 541 -6.51 -41.48 -13.72
C GLN A 541 -6.60 -40.78 -12.37
N GLN A 542 -6.70 -41.60 -11.31
CA GLN A 542 -6.42 -41.20 -9.95
C GLN A 542 -4.93 -40.83 -9.86
N VAL A 543 -4.64 -39.55 -9.74
CA VAL A 543 -3.36 -39.06 -9.25
C VAL A 543 -3.51 -38.85 -7.74
N LYS A 544 -2.85 -39.69 -6.94
CA LYS A 544 -2.60 -39.41 -5.52
C LYS A 544 -1.55 -38.31 -5.43
N GLY A 545 -2.01 -37.05 -5.37
CA GLY A 545 -1.20 -35.92 -4.89
C GLY A 545 -1.35 -35.80 -3.37
N GLN A 546 -0.25 -35.52 -2.67
CA GLN A 546 -0.32 -35.01 -1.29
C GLN A 546 -1.13 -33.71 -1.31
N GLY A 547 -2.30 -33.71 -0.68
CA GLY A 547 -3.18 -32.55 -0.58
C GLY A 547 -2.52 -31.41 0.20
N ASP A 548 -2.68 -30.20 -0.30
CA ASP A 548 -2.26 -28.96 0.33
C ASP A 548 -3.35 -28.52 1.33
N PRO A 549 -3.02 -28.24 2.61
CA PRO A 549 -4.00 -27.86 3.62
C PRO A 549 -4.90 -26.68 3.23
N LEU A 550 -4.46 -25.79 2.33
CA LEU A 550 -5.23 -24.63 1.90
C LEU A 550 -6.17 -24.90 0.71
N ASP A 551 -5.90 -25.91 -0.12
CA ASP A 551 -6.77 -26.23 -1.27
C ASP A 551 -7.98 -27.08 -0.86
N ASP A 552 -7.86 -27.88 0.21
CA ASP A 552 -8.95 -28.71 0.76
C ASP A 552 -9.88 -27.97 1.74
N CYS A 553 -9.64 -26.67 1.99
CA CYS A 553 -10.44 -25.88 2.95
C CYS A 553 -11.83 -25.46 2.46
N PHE A 554 -12.21 -25.79 1.22
CA PHE A 554 -13.55 -25.55 0.67
C PHE A 554 -14.22 -26.88 0.34
N PRO A 555 -14.96 -27.51 1.29
CA PRO A 555 -15.66 -28.75 0.99
C PRO A 555 -16.75 -28.53 -0.07
N GLU A 556 -16.75 -29.37 -1.11
CA GLU A 556 -17.89 -29.59 -2.02
C GLU A 556 -19.01 -30.33 -1.27
N ASP A 557 -19.61 -29.69 -0.26
CA ASP A 557 -20.85 -30.17 0.35
C ASP A 557 -21.91 -29.07 0.23
N ALA A 558 -22.55 -29.02 -0.93
CA ALA A 558 -23.86 -28.41 -1.09
C ALA A 558 -24.75 -29.38 -1.88
N GLN A 559 -25.66 -30.03 -1.14
CA GLN A 559 -26.75 -30.81 -1.68
C GLN A 559 -27.50 -30.02 -2.77
N ASP A 560 -27.88 -30.77 -3.80
CA ASP A 560 -28.74 -30.42 -4.93
C ASP A 560 -29.83 -29.37 -4.59
N VAL A 561 -29.57 -28.11 -4.98
CA VAL A 561 -30.60 -27.08 -5.14
C VAL A 561 -30.57 -26.60 -6.58
N THR A 562 -30.93 -27.50 -7.49
CA THR A 562 -31.37 -27.11 -8.81
C THR A 562 -32.68 -26.31 -8.70
N LYS A 563 -32.65 -25.07 -9.23
CA LYS A 563 -33.73 -24.06 -9.29
C LYS A 563 -33.86 -23.08 -8.12
N HIS A 564 -32.86 -22.22 -7.91
CA HIS A 564 -33.12 -20.81 -7.57
C HIS A 564 -32.03 -19.90 -8.17
N LYS A 565 -32.45 -18.82 -8.82
CA LYS A 565 -31.59 -17.79 -9.42
C LYS A 565 -30.56 -17.30 -8.38
N LEU A 566 -29.27 -17.43 -8.69
CA LEU A 566 -28.20 -16.71 -7.99
C LEU A 566 -28.36 -15.20 -8.22
N THR A 567 -29.09 -14.53 -7.33
CA THR A 567 -28.99 -13.08 -7.16
C THR A 567 -27.84 -12.78 -6.20
N SER A 568 -26.78 -12.18 -6.72
CA SER A 568 -25.65 -11.65 -5.96
C SER A 568 -26.12 -10.78 -4.78
N PHE A 569 -25.78 -11.21 -3.56
CA PHE A 569 -26.13 -10.54 -2.30
C PHE A 569 -25.36 -9.22 -2.08
N LEU A 570 -24.38 -8.90 -2.93
CA LEU A 570 -23.64 -7.62 -2.93
C LEU A 570 -24.36 -6.51 -3.72
N PHE A 571 -25.36 -6.86 -4.55
CA PHE A 571 -26.13 -5.89 -5.35
C PHE A 571 -27.26 -5.19 -4.59
N SER A 572 -27.57 -5.59 -3.35
CA SER A 572 -28.71 -5.04 -2.61
C SER A 572 -28.58 -3.56 -2.22
N TYR A 573 -27.43 -2.94 -2.49
CA TYR A 573 -27.20 -1.51 -2.24
C TYR A 573 -27.53 -0.61 -3.44
N LEU A 574 -27.70 -1.17 -4.65
CA LEU A 574 -27.93 -0.40 -5.88
C LEU A 574 -29.31 -0.64 -6.53
N SER A 575 -30.09 -1.61 -6.06
CA SER A 575 -31.44 -1.87 -6.58
C SER A 575 -32.53 -1.16 -5.76
N VAL A 576 -32.64 0.16 -5.90
CA VAL A 576 -33.90 0.88 -5.62
C VAL A 576 -34.27 1.70 -6.85
N GLN A 577 -34.87 1.05 -7.83
CA GLN A 577 -35.75 1.72 -8.78
C GLN A 577 -37.15 1.10 -8.66
N GLY A 578 -38.13 1.98 -8.40
CA GLY A 578 -39.52 1.73 -8.78
C GLY A 578 -40.48 1.24 -7.71
N LYS A 579 -40.62 1.91 -6.55
CA LYS A 579 -41.91 1.96 -5.84
C LYS A 579 -42.17 3.37 -5.29
N LYS A 580 -43.12 4.07 -5.92
CA LYS A 580 -43.72 5.32 -5.43
C LYS A 580 -44.21 5.11 -3.99
N LYS A 581 -43.63 5.83 -3.03
CA LYS A 581 -44.28 6.14 -1.76
C LYS A 581 -44.11 7.62 -1.46
N THR A 582 -45.24 8.20 -1.07
CA THR A 582 -45.54 9.61 -0.84
C THR A 582 -44.57 10.31 0.10
N ALA A 583 -44.09 11.47 -0.33
CA ALA A 583 -43.24 12.38 0.43
C ALA A 583 -43.96 12.88 1.70
N ARG A 584 -43.29 12.79 2.86
CA ARG A 584 -43.60 13.62 4.03
C ARG A 584 -42.48 14.63 4.21
N SER A 585 -42.84 15.89 3.99
CA SER A 585 -42.07 17.10 4.25
C SER A 585 -41.69 17.18 5.75
N LEU A 586 -40.40 17.33 6.04
CA LEU A 586 -39.94 17.80 7.36
C LEU A 586 -39.77 19.32 7.29
N SER A 587 -40.80 20.02 7.79
CA SER A 587 -40.80 21.46 8.01
C SER A 587 -40.09 21.76 9.33
N CYS A 588 -39.07 22.62 9.30
CA CYS A 588 -38.47 23.21 10.48
C CYS A 588 -39.42 24.29 11.04
N ASN A 589 -40.04 24.04 12.20
CA ASN A 589 -40.70 25.07 12.98
C ASN A 589 -39.95 25.29 14.29
N SER A 590 -39.29 26.44 14.38
CA SER A 590 -38.82 27.06 15.62
C SER A 590 -40.00 27.70 16.36
N VAL A 591 -40.21 27.34 17.63
CA VAL A 591 -41.02 28.14 18.57
C VAL A 591 -40.36 28.10 19.96
N PRO A 592 -40.16 29.25 20.64
CA PRO A 592 -39.55 29.33 21.96
C PRO A 592 -40.59 29.20 23.08
N VAL A 593 -40.20 28.70 24.25
CA VAL A 593 -41.09 28.68 25.44
C VAL A 593 -40.37 29.30 26.63
N THR A 594 -40.80 30.50 26.98
CA THR A 594 -40.67 31.13 28.30
C THR A 594 -41.90 30.80 29.15
N GLY A 595 -41.67 30.36 30.39
CA GLY A 595 -42.41 30.84 31.55
C GLY A 595 -43.61 30.03 32.07
N LEU A 596 -43.42 29.56 33.32
CA LEU A 596 -44.26 29.81 34.49
C LEU A 596 -45.30 28.77 34.98
N LEU A 597 -45.23 28.58 36.31
CA LEU A 597 -46.27 28.17 37.29
C LEU A 597 -46.60 26.66 37.33
N GLU A 598 -46.85 26.01 38.47
CA GLU A 598 -46.66 26.24 39.91
C GLU A 598 -47.12 24.92 40.59
N GLN A 599 -46.53 24.63 41.75
CA GLN A 599 -47.13 23.95 42.92
C GLN A 599 -47.86 22.60 42.76
N CYS A 600 -47.31 21.55 43.40
CA CYS A 600 -47.84 21.07 44.69
C CYS A 600 -47.03 19.89 45.26
N ASN A 601 -46.52 20.12 46.47
CA ASN A 601 -46.03 19.16 47.49
C ASN A 601 -47.23 18.45 48.18
N PRO A 602 -47.13 17.61 49.25
CA PRO A 602 -45.94 17.12 50.01
C PRO A 602 -45.98 15.63 50.46
N LYS A 603 -44.88 15.18 51.09
CA LYS A 603 -44.72 14.37 52.35
C LYS A 603 -43.65 13.28 52.19
N ALA A 604 -42.81 12.89 53.16
CA ALA A 604 -42.18 13.45 54.36
C ALA A 604 -41.42 12.27 55.00
N ALA A 605 -40.14 12.40 55.34
CA ALA A 605 -39.47 11.71 56.46
C ALA A 605 -38.06 12.27 56.68
N ALA A 606 -37.71 12.52 57.95
CA ALA A 606 -36.69 13.43 58.44
C ALA A 606 -35.37 12.73 58.85
N THR A 607 -34.28 13.50 58.97
CA THR A 607 -33.50 13.68 60.23
C THR A 607 -32.28 14.62 60.05
N ASP A 608 -32.40 15.84 60.60
CA ASP A 608 -31.47 16.55 61.52
C ASP A 608 -29.93 16.52 61.36
N LYS A 609 -29.31 17.68 61.03
CA LYS A 609 -28.64 18.62 61.99
C LYS A 609 -27.75 19.68 61.28
N LYS A 610 -27.97 20.97 61.66
CA LYS A 610 -27.04 22.13 61.84
C LYS A 610 -26.04 22.45 60.72
N GLU A 611 -25.98 23.63 60.09
CA GLU A 611 -25.87 25.00 60.61
C GLU A 611 -26.26 26.04 59.52
N SER A 612 -26.85 27.16 59.94
CA SER A 612 -27.24 28.34 59.15
C SER A 612 -26.15 29.44 59.29
N HIS A 613 -26.03 30.58 58.58
CA HIS A 613 -26.86 31.41 57.72
C HIS A 613 -25.94 32.36 56.90
N ALA A 614 -26.25 32.52 55.62
CA ALA A 614 -26.46 33.78 54.86
C ALA A 614 -25.44 34.96 54.85
N ASN A 615 -24.94 35.22 53.63
CA ASN A 615 -24.74 36.49 52.93
C ASN A 615 -24.87 37.82 53.70
N ALA A 616 -23.77 38.58 53.80
CA ALA A 616 -23.71 40.02 53.47
C ALA A 616 -22.26 40.55 53.46
N ARG A 617 -21.88 41.18 52.33
CA ARG A 617 -20.91 42.29 52.17
C ARG A 617 -19.52 42.18 52.82
N ILE A 618 -18.51 41.84 52.01
CA ILE A 618 -17.18 42.49 52.04
C ILE A 618 -16.66 42.62 50.59
N LEU A 619 -17.20 43.58 49.85
CA LEU A 619 -16.54 44.16 48.67
C LEU A 619 -16.14 45.58 49.05
N SER A 620 -15.11 45.67 49.88
CA SER A 620 -14.42 46.92 50.20
C SER A 620 -12.98 46.58 50.58
N ARG A 621 -12.10 46.56 49.57
CA ARG A 621 -10.64 46.84 49.59
C ARG A 621 -9.95 46.17 48.39
N LEU A 622 -9.95 46.86 47.25
CA LEU A 622 -8.94 46.67 46.21
C LEU A 622 -8.53 48.06 45.70
N PRO A 623 -7.24 48.45 45.78
CA PRO A 623 -6.79 49.75 45.29
C PRO A 623 -6.75 49.81 43.76
N GLU A 624 -7.18 50.94 43.22
CA GLU A 624 -6.94 51.37 41.84
C GLU A 624 -5.45 51.62 41.63
N GLU A 625 -4.78 50.75 40.87
CA GLU A 625 -3.62 51.12 40.04
C GLU A 625 -3.36 50.02 38.99
N VAL A 626 -4.18 50.06 37.94
CA VAL A 626 -3.92 49.32 36.69
C VAL A 626 -2.80 50.04 35.96
N MET A 627 -1.56 49.64 36.19
CA MET A 627 -0.41 50.12 35.41
C MET A 627 -0.47 49.55 33.98
N MET A 628 -0.99 50.41 33.10
CA MET A 628 -0.64 50.57 31.69
C MET A 628 0.76 50.02 31.33
N LEU A 629 0.80 48.96 30.53
CA LEU A 629 2.01 48.54 29.83
C LEU A 629 2.41 49.62 28.81
N LYS A 630 3.53 50.29 29.09
CA LYS A 630 4.11 51.34 28.23
C LYS A 630 4.45 50.76 26.84
N LYS A 631 4.12 51.52 25.79
CA LYS A 631 4.45 51.28 24.35
C LYS A 631 5.94 50.97 24.05
N SER A 632 6.85 51.16 25.01
CA SER A 632 8.27 50.79 24.88
C SER A 632 8.54 49.29 25.05
N ALA A 633 7.63 48.51 25.65
CA ALA A 633 7.78 47.05 25.77
C ALA A 633 7.55 46.32 24.43
N PHE A 634 6.77 46.90 23.52
CA PHE A 634 6.48 46.31 22.21
C PHE A 634 7.64 46.44 21.21
N LYS A 635 8.59 47.37 21.43
CA LYS A 635 9.77 47.54 20.54
C LYS A 635 10.91 46.55 20.80
N LYS A 636 10.89 45.80 21.90
CA LYS A 636 11.91 44.76 22.19
C LYS A 636 11.51 43.33 21.77
N LEU A 637 10.25 43.10 21.41
CA LEU A 637 9.76 41.78 20.95
C LEU A 637 9.82 41.59 19.41
N ILE A 638 10.13 42.65 18.66
CA ILE A 638 10.24 42.61 17.18
C ILE A 638 11.69 42.29 16.72
N LYS A 639 12.60 41.93 17.64
CA LYS A 639 14.00 41.62 17.31
C LYS A 639 14.34 40.12 17.21
N PHE A 640 13.37 39.22 17.39
CA PHE A 640 13.58 37.77 17.32
C PHE A 640 12.89 37.06 16.14
N TYR A 641 12.25 37.81 15.25
CA TYR A 641 11.76 37.28 13.98
C TYR A 641 12.30 38.13 12.83
N SER A 642 13.56 37.90 12.50
CA SER A 642 14.19 38.37 11.28
C SER A 642 14.68 37.13 10.54
N VAL A 643 13.93 36.73 9.51
CA VAL A 643 14.35 35.73 8.53
C VAL A 643 15.54 36.34 7.76
N PRO A 644 16.66 35.63 7.54
CA PRO A 644 17.72 36.14 6.69
C PRO A 644 17.21 36.28 5.25
N ASN A 645 17.24 37.51 4.75
CA ASN A 645 17.03 37.81 3.35
C ASN A 645 18.28 37.35 2.59
N PHE A 646 18.16 36.35 1.70
CA PHE A 646 19.24 35.95 0.81
C PHE A 646 19.43 37.05 -0.25
N PRO A 647 20.63 37.59 -0.46
CA PRO A 647 20.85 38.57 -1.51
C PRO A 647 20.78 37.88 -2.89
N GLU A 648 20.03 38.52 -3.79
CA GLU A 648 20.00 38.23 -5.22
C GLU A 648 21.43 38.15 -5.78
N CYS A 649 21.87 36.95 -6.14
CA CYS A 649 23.02 36.77 -7.01
C CYS A 649 22.51 36.52 -8.43
N SER A 650 22.82 37.47 -9.30
CA SER A 650 22.64 37.41 -10.74
C SER A 650 23.24 36.14 -11.33
N ILE A 651 22.39 35.32 -11.97
CA ILE A 651 22.82 34.18 -12.76
C ILE A 651 23.32 34.71 -14.10
N GLN A 652 24.63 34.80 -14.25
CA GLN A 652 25.28 34.78 -15.56
C GLN A 652 25.24 33.35 -16.10
N CYS A 653 24.71 33.24 -17.32
CA CYS A 653 24.72 32.03 -18.14
C CYS A 653 26.15 31.51 -18.36
N GLY A 654 26.34 30.19 -18.28
CA GLY A 654 27.51 29.56 -18.87
C GLY A 654 27.79 28.14 -18.39
N LEU A 655 27.75 27.21 -19.37
CA LEU A 655 28.54 25.96 -19.47
C LEU A 655 27.95 24.63 -18.96
N GLN A 656 27.47 23.88 -19.96
CA GLN A 656 27.91 22.53 -20.35
C GLN A 656 27.99 21.42 -19.29
N LEU A 657 27.03 20.49 -19.40
CA LEU A 657 27.16 19.10 -18.97
C LEU A 657 28.17 18.35 -19.84
N PRO A 658 28.94 17.41 -19.26
CA PRO A 658 29.19 16.16 -19.95
C PRO A 658 28.83 14.93 -19.11
N CYS A 659 28.48 13.89 -19.87
CA CYS A 659 28.02 12.59 -19.45
C CYS A 659 29.16 11.64 -19.02
N CYS A 660 28.75 10.57 -18.34
CA CYS A 660 29.41 9.27 -18.15
C CYS A 660 30.43 9.07 -17.00
N PRO A 661 30.36 7.92 -16.29
CA PRO A 661 31.26 7.55 -15.21
C PRO A 661 32.48 6.78 -15.75
N LEU A 662 33.66 7.08 -15.22
CA LEU A 662 34.91 6.38 -15.52
C LEU A 662 35.27 5.39 -14.40
N GLN A 663 35.51 4.15 -14.81
CA GLN A 663 36.11 3.08 -14.03
C GLN A 663 37.60 3.37 -13.74
N ALA A 664 37.95 3.18 -12.46
CA ALA A 664 39.05 2.36 -11.94
C ALA A 664 40.54 2.75 -12.13
N ILE A 665 41.29 2.36 -11.08
CA ILE A 665 42.70 1.90 -11.01
C ILE A 665 43.73 2.87 -10.35
N VAL A 666 44.31 2.30 -9.28
CA VAL A 666 45.41 2.69 -8.35
C VAL A 666 45.09 3.70 -7.25
#